data_AF-A0A259E4A0-F1
#
_entry.id   AF-A0A259E4A0-F1
#
_cell.length_a   1.000
_cell.length_b   1.000
_cell.length_c   1.000
_cell.angle_alpha   90.00
_cell.angle_beta   90.00
_cell.angle_gamma   90.00
#
_symmetry.space_group_name_H-M   'P 1'
#
loop_
_entity.id
_entity.type
_entity.pdbx_description
1 polymer ?
#
loop_
_entity_poly.entity_id
_entity_poly.type
_entity_poly.pdbx_seq_one_letter_code
_entity_poly.pdbx_strand_id
1 'polypeptide(L)'
;MPDDGCIKRALRDLLRKEPAQVCALQFGFAIGIEPASLAVQLPRSFITVAQLAQHADGLCRAEIGQDFWWQPAFARNQQAALVCADVHRAGCDTGQICRTEGHFWRPQQHSFDRLCAEFALHRADKIYRRECFRRAGREHVLPLCAQLHDRRLVLRQCADGRITALIVARLEHDGGQRASARDQQNAATASDLDQFQQLPHPSGERPDHPEPLLPRICWRSCAQIHSFGIKFALEHSSAYRARWTQPIGNHFVPEQDVRLTTPYDRVAYPTTIFTQTNPERLAVLARLAGLDPVPPEQSRILEIGGGNCVNLIAMAAMWPGCDAHGFDLSENAIARGQEIAGAAGLANVTLAVEDICEAHHRYAAGSFDYVIAHGVYAWVPDHVREATMRLAAHVLSDRGVAFISYNAMPGGHVRMIMREMLLDAIGEIDEPEQRIAAVRDFLEDYARARDDDEPLAKTLRQQAENMLLRPDAVLFHDELGPCFHPQRLLDVADVAHANGLIFLTDAGRNRQLDGFLPEGGEVPEDAEGAVLLAASRDDYASLRYFRQSLFVKQVPDRTIDATRIADAWISTRVRRQDDGTFKHGEDVIVITDDALADGLAKVAAIYPHRVPLSSLTEDPALLRVILQLYTEWYVNLHPGPAVFPAKPGDRPCSGALVRGMLALGEATLCTLDHGVLKVEQPELRALLMAADGTRTVEEIAALDTGIPPEDTLAALTASCARALMQA
;
A
#
# COMPACT_ATOMS: atom_id res chain seq x y z
N MET A 1 -27.24 -11.08 41.05
CA MET A 1 -26.23 -10.06 40.71
C MET A 1 -25.56 -10.53 39.43
N PRO A 2 -25.53 -9.71 38.36
CA PRO A 2 -24.60 -9.92 37.25
C PRO A 2 -23.17 -9.93 37.81
N ASP A 3 -22.28 -10.71 37.20
CA ASP A 3 -20.91 -10.84 37.69
C ASP A 3 -20.14 -9.53 37.45
N ASP A 4 -19.71 -8.89 38.54
CA ASP A 4 -18.93 -7.65 38.57
C ASP A 4 -17.61 -7.79 37.76
N GLY A 5 -17.13 -9.03 37.60
CA GLY A 5 -16.01 -9.38 36.73
C GLY A 5 -16.30 -9.35 35.22
N CYS A 6 -17.55 -9.21 34.79
CA CYS A 6 -17.94 -9.13 33.38
C CYS A 6 -18.02 -7.67 32.89
N ILE A 7 -18.57 -6.74 33.68
CA ILE A 7 -18.60 -5.30 33.34
C ILE A 7 -17.19 -4.69 33.41
N LYS A 8 -16.42 -5.00 34.46
CA LYS A 8 -14.99 -4.63 34.55
C LYS A 8 -14.14 -5.27 33.46
N ARG A 9 -14.64 -6.32 32.78
CA ARG A 9 -14.05 -6.89 31.56
C ARG A 9 -14.54 -6.16 30.32
N ALA A 10 -15.83 -5.87 30.17
CA ALA A 10 -16.39 -5.10 29.05
C ALA A 10 -15.78 -3.70 28.93
N LEU A 11 -15.66 -2.96 30.03
CA LEU A 11 -14.99 -1.65 30.08
C LEU A 11 -13.49 -1.78 29.77
N ARG A 12 -12.83 -2.78 30.35
CA ARG A 12 -11.41 -3.06 30.09
C ARG A 12 -11.16 -3.51 28.66
N ASP A 13 -12.09 -4.23 28.04
CA ASP A 13 -12.03 -4.68 26.66
C ASP A 13 -12.36 -3.54 25.71
N LEU A 14 -13.29 -2.63 26.04
CA LEU A 14 -13.50 -1.39 25.30
C LEU A 14 -12.22 -0.52 25.32
N LEU A 15 -11.55 -0.44 26.47
CA LEU A 15 -10.30 0.30 26.66
C LEU A 15 -9.05 -0.42 26.10
N ARG A 16 -9.07 -1.75 25.95
CA ARG A 16 -7.95 -2.56 25.41
C ARG A 16 -8.08 -2.90 23.93
N LYS A 17 -9.28 -3.19 23.42
CA LYS A 17 -9.56 -3.32 22.00
C LYS A 17 -9.32 -1.93 21.40
N GLU A 18 -8.14 -1.74 20.82
CA GLU A 18 -7.95 -0.61 19.92
C GLU A 18 -9.05 -0.66 18.85
N PRO A 19 -9.55 0.49 18.36
CA PRO A 19 -10.33 0.47 17.14
C PRO A 19 -9.48 -0.26 16.11
N ALA A 20 -10.07 -1.29 15.50
CA ALA A 20 -9.52 -1.86 14.31
C ALA A 20 -9.52 -0.71 13.29
N GLN A 21 -8.38 -0.03 13.19
CA GLN A 21 -7.84 0.08 11.86
C GLN A 21 -7.80 -1.35 11.37
N VAL A 22 -8.67 -1.62 10.41
CA VAL A 22 -8.21 -2.36 9.25
C VAL A 22 -7.01 -1.54 8.74
N CYS A 23 -5.83 -1.75 9.38
CA CYS A 23 -4.64 -2.06 8.61
C CYS A 23 -5.20 -2.93 7.53
N ALA A 24 -5.17 -2.43 6.29
CA ALA A 24 -5.55 -3.25 5.17
C ALA A 24 -4.91 -4.60 5.45
N LEU A 25 -5.72 -5.66 5.40
CA LEU A 25 -5.24 -6.80 4.66
C LEU A 25 -4.85 -6.18 3.32
N GLN A 26 -3.58 -5.79 3.22
CA GLN A 26 -2.94 -5.50 1.96
C GLN A 26 -3.09 -6.85 1.29
N PHE A 27 -4.13 -6.96 0.46
CA PHE A 27 -4.58 -8.23 -0.10
C PHE A 27 -3.53 -8.60 -1.18
N GLY A 28 -2.38 -9.08 -0.69
CA GLY A 28 -1.04 -8.98 -1.29
C GLY A 28 -0.08 -8.20 -0.38
N PHE A 29 0.80 -8.92 0.33
CA PHE A 29 1.72 -8.39 1.36
C PHE A 29 2.71 -7.32 0.84
N ALA A 30 3.02 -6.33 1.69
CA ALA A 30 4.25 -5.55 1.61
C ALA A 30 4.89 -5.32 3.00
N ILE A 31 4.95 -6.37 3.83
CA ILE A 31 5.81 -6.41 5.02
C ILE A 31 7.08 -7.19 4.65
N GLY A 32 8.21 -6.49 4.56
CA GLY A 32 9.52 -7.13 4.48
C GLY A 32 10.04 -7.49 5.87
N ILE A 33 9.65 -8.65 6.41
CA ILE A 33 10.15 -9.18 7.69
C ILE A 33 10.68 -10.60 7.51
N GLU A 34 11.89 -10.84 8.03
CA GLU A 34 12.54 -12.15 8.14
C GLU A 34 11.92 -12.98 9.28
N PRO A 35 12.02 -14.34 9.27
CA PRO A 35 11.06 -15.19 9.97
C PRO A 35 11.13 -15.13 11.50
N ALA A 36 9.99 -14.87 12.14
CA ALA A 36 9.81 -15.01 13.59
C ALA A 36 9.22 -16.39 13.95
N SER A 37 9.89 -17.10 14.85
CA SER A 37 9.57 -18.48 15.24
C SER A 37 8.26 -18.59 16.05
N LEU A 38 7.29 -19.36 15.56
CA LEU A 38 6.00 -19.55 16.24
C LEU A 38 6.09 -20.56 17.40
N ALA A 39 6.37 -20.09 18.62
CA ALA A 39 6.31 -20.91 19.83
C ALA A 39 4.92 -20.82 20.50
N VAL A 40 3.94 -21.59 20.01
CA VAL A 40 2.59 -21.65 20.59
C VAL A 40 2.63 -22.39 21.94
N GLN A 41 2.45 -21.67 23.04
CA GLN A 41 2.13 -22.27 24.34
C GLN A 41 0.65 -22.65 24.41
N LEU A 42 0.35 -23.95 24.25
CA LEU A 42 -0.97 -24.49 24.60
C LEU A 42 -1.11 -24.67 26.12
N PRO A 43 -2.30 -24.43 26.71
CA PRO A 43 -2.51 -24.52 28.14
C PRO A 43 -2.45 -25.95 28.67
N ARG A 44 -1.88 -26.12 29.88
CA ARG A 44 -1.72 -27.41 30.55
C ARG A 44 -3.02 -27.88 31.22
N SER A 45 -3.52 -29.06 30.84
CA SER A 45 -4.40 -29.87 31.70
C SER A 45 -4.28 -31.37 31.42
N PHE A 46 -3.85 -32.10 32.44
CA PHE A 46 -3.72 -33.55 32.62
C PHE A 46 -4.67 -34.49 31.84
N ILE A 47 -4.10 -35.57 31.27
CA ILE A 47 -4.44 -36.98 31.59
C ILE A 47 -3.13 -37.80 31.62
N THR A 48 -3.03 -38.83 32.47
CA THR A 48 -1.84 -39.66 32.74
C THR A 48 -2.04 -41.14 32.42
N VAL A 49 -0.94 -41.92 32.41
CA VAL A 49 -0.85 -43.40 32.32
C VAL A 49 -1.06 -43.95 30.89
N ALA A 50 -0.02 -44.22 30.08
CA ALA A 50 1.02 -45.27 30.16
C ALA A 50 0.56 -46.70 29.79
N GLN A 51 1.20 -47.31 28.78
CA GLN A 51 1.93 -48.58 28.91
C GLN A 51 2.66 -49.02 27.61
N LEU A 52 3.89 -49.50 27.80
CA LEU A 52 4.62 -50.58 27.09
C LEU A 52 4.59 -50.62 25.54
N ALA A 53 5.68 -50.39 24.77
CA ALA A 53 7.08 -50.86 24.80
C ALA A 53 7.34 -52.21 24.08
N GLN A 54 8.64 -52.46 23.78
CA GLN A 54 9.26 -53.67 23.22
C GLN A 54 9.14 -53.83 21.68
N HIS A 55 10.21 -54.05 20.91
CA HIS A 55 11.67 -54.20 21.16
C HIS A 55 12.45 -53.47 20.02
N ALA A 56 13.64 -52.86 20.18
CA ALA A 56 14.89 -53.27 20.85
C ALA A 56 15.57 -54.46 20.13
N ASP A 57 16.88 -54.62 19.95
CA ASP A 57 18.14 -53.91 20.30
C ASP A 57 19.13 -54.17 19.13
N GLY A 58 20.33 -53.60 18.98
CA GLY A 58 21.22 -52.74 19.79
C GLY A 58 22.51 -52.51 18.94
N LEU A 59 23.69 -52.07 19.39
CA LEU A 59 24.34 -51.56 20.62
C LEU A 59 25.75 -51.11 20.13
N CYS A 60 26.48 -50.08 20.57
CA CYS A 60 26.82 -49.48 21.88
C CYS A 60 27.21 -47.98 21.64
N ARG A 61 26.92 -46.97 22.48
CA ARG A 61 27.21 -46.67 23.92
C ARG A 61 28.56 -45.98 24.22
N ALA A 62 28.51 -44.67 24.48
CA ALA A 62 29.07 -43.88 25.61
C ALA A 62 29.08 -42.37 25.22
N GLU A 63 28.32 -41.42 25.80
CA GLU A 63 28.36 -40.83 27.17
C GLU A 63 29.72 -40.20 27.54
N ILE A 64 29.89 -38.93 27.96
CA ILE A 64 29.01 -37.81 28.39
C ILE A 64 29.69 -36.44 28.06
N GLY A 65 28.93 -35.36 27.84
CA GLY A 65 29.43 -33.97 27.87
C GLY A 65 28.37 -32.93 27.46
N GLN A 66 28.15 -31.89 28.27
CA GLN A 66 27.10 -30.86 28.08
C GLN A 66 27.55 -29.67 27.20
N ASP A 67 26.55 -28.84 26.85
CA ASP A 67 26.63 -27.48 26.30
C ASP A 67 27.21 -27.30 24.88
N PHE A 68 26.32 -27.13 23.88
CA PHE A 68 26.49 -26.15 22.80
C PHE A 68 25.13 -25.87 22.12
N TRP A 69 24.67 -24.62 22.18
CA TRP A 69 23.51 -24.14 21.41
C TRP A 69 23.94 -23.82 19.97
N TRP A 70 23.22 -24.33 18.97
CA TRP A 70 23.47 -24.04 17.56
C TRP A 70 22.58 -22.90 17.06
N GLN A 71 23.21 -21.84 16.55
CA GLN A 71 22.55 -20.81 15.74
C GLN A 71 22.71 -21.14 14.24
N PRO A 72 21.63 -21.09 13.43
CA PRO A 72 21.73 -20.98 11.98
C PRO A 72 21.60 -19.51 11.56
N ALA A 73 22.70 -18.89 11.12
CA ALA A 73 22.68 -17.56 10.53
C ALA A 73 22.06 -17.60 9.12
N PHE A 74 21.18 -16.64 8.79
CA PHE A 74 20.56 -16.50 7.48
C PHE A 74 20.83 -15.12 6.86
N ALA A 75 21.02 -15.10 5.53
CA ALA A 75 21.00 -13.96 4.61
C ALA A 75 22.13 -12.89 4.77
N ARG A 76 22.83 -12.41 3.72
CA ARG A 76 22.34 -11.89 2.42
C ARG A 76 23.46 -11.76 1.35
N ASN A 77 23.02 -11.49 0.11
CA ASN A 77 23.72 -10.81 -1.02
C ASN A 77 24.85 -11.51 -1.81
N GLN A 78 24.53 -11.90 -3.06
CA GLN A 78 25.27 -11.61 -4.32
C GLN A 78 24.20 -11.51 -5.44
N GLN A 79 24.11 -10.56 -6.37
CA GLN A 79 25.11 -9.82 -7.16
C GLN A 79 26.13 -10.73 -7.88
N ALA A 80 25.65 -11.49 -8.87
CA ALA A 80 26.50 -12.16 -9.85
C ALA A 80 26.92 -11.20 -10.98
N ALA A 81 28.03 -10.49 -10.80
CA ALA A 81 28.74 -9.85 -11.91
C ALA A 81 29.55 -10.89 -12.69
N LEU A 82 29.50 -10.83 -14.03
CA LEU A 82 30.32 -11.66 -14.92
C LEU A 82 31.82 -11.36 -14.73
N VAL A 83 32.59 -12.35 -14.27
CA VAL A 83 34.05 -12.41 -14.46
C VAL A 83 34.45 -13.83 -14.82
N CYS A 84 35.05 -14.01 -15.99
CA CYS A 84 35.72 -15.25 -16.39
C CYS A 84 37.00 -15.44 -15.57
N ALA A 85 37.28 -16.67 -15.14
CA ALA A 85 38.62 -17.09 -14.75
C ALA A 85 38.86 -18.53 -15.22
N ASP A 86 39.96 -18.73 -15.95
CA ASP A 86 40.40 -20.04 -16.44
C ASP A 86 40.77 -20.98 -15.28
N VAL A 87 40.33 -22.24 -15.36
CA VAL A 87 40.95 -23.34 -14.61
C VAL A 87 41.76 -24.18 -15.58
N HIS A 88 43.07 -24.15 -15.40
CA HIS A 88 44.03 -24.82 -16.27
C HIS A 88 44.28 -26.27 -15.81
N ARG A 89 44.10 -27.22 -16.74
CA ARG A 89 44.68 -28.58 -16.80
C ARG A 89 45.10 -29.27 -15.49
N ALA A 90 44.27 -30.22 -15.06
CA ALA A 90 44.67 -31.61 -14.78
C ALA A 90 43.45 -32.49 -15.11
N GLY A 91 43.55 -33.67 -15.73
CA GLY A 91 44.73 -34.48 -16.02
C GLY A 91 44.48 -35.92 -15.60
N CYS A 92 43.53 -36.61 -16.26
CA CYS A 92 43.40 -38.06 -16.14
C CYS A 92 42.76 -38.65 -17.40
N ASP A 93 43.51 -39.49 -18.11
CA ASP A 93 43.00 -40.31 -19.20
C ASP A 93 42.21 -41.50 -18.66
N THR A 94 41.08 -41.83 -19.29
CA THR A 94 40.77 -43.20 -19.77
C THR A 94 39.45 -43.18 -20.53
N GLY A 95 39.50 -43.49 -21.82
CA GLY A 95 38.29 -43.70 -22.61
C GLY A 95 37.78 -45.12 -22.44
N GLN A 96 36.47 -45.28 -22.25
CA GLN A 96 35.80 -46.54 -22.61
C GLN A 96 34.38 -46.29 -23.13
N ILE A 97 34.14 -46.77 -24.34
CA ILE A 97 32.84 -46.83 -24.99
C ILE A 97 32.16 -48.11 -24.52
N CYS A 98 30.95 -48.02 -23.98
CA CYS A 98 30.01 -49.15 -23.92
C CYS A 98 28.61 -48.69 -24.33
N ARG A 99 28.02 -49.41 -25.29
CA ARG A 99 26.62 -49.27 -25.72
C ARG A 99 25.82 -50.48 -25.24
N THR A 100 24.58 -50.25 -24.84
CA THR A 100 23.36 -51.09 -25.04
C THR A 100 22.18 -50.23 -24.55
N GLU A 101 21.20 -49.83 -25.37
CA GLU A 101 20.05 -50.61 -25.89
C GLU A 101 19.11 -51.12 -24.76
N GLY A 102 17.81 -50.79 -24.69
CA GLY A 102 16.96 -49.82 -25.44
C GLY A 102 16.02 -49.09 -24.46
N HIS A 103 14.75 -48.71 -24.68
CA HIS A 103 13.74 -48.65 -25.77
C HIS A 103 12.56 -47.80 -25.20
N PHE A 104 11.63 -47.11 -25.91
CA PHE A 104 11.42 -46.71 -27.31
C PHE A 104 10.33 -45.59 -27.33
N TRP A 105 10.49 -44.45 -28.02
CA TRP A 105 9.43 -43.75 -28.80
C TRP A 105 9.95 -42.48 -29.53
N ARG A 106 9.44 -42.24 -30.75
CA ARG A 106 9.62 -41.12 -31.70
C ARG A 106 8.45 -41.24 -32.72
N PRO A 107 8.12 -40.25 -33.59
CA PRO A 107 8.74 -38.94 -33.88
C PRO A 107 7.72 -37.77 -33.69
N GLN A 108 7.99 -36.47 -33.93
CA GLN A 108 8.26 -35.82 -35.24
C GLN A 108 9.13 -34.55 -35.10
N GLN A 109 9.96 -34.31 -36.12
CA GLN A 109 10.71 -33.07 -36.31
C GLN A 109 9.88 -32.08 -37.14
N HIS A 110 9.81 -30.82 -36.72
CA HIS A 110 9.90 -29.64 -37.60
C HIS A 110 10.29 -28.40 -36.77
N SER A 111 10.78 -27.36 -37.46
CA SER A 111 11.24 -26.05 -36.94
C SER A 111 12.37 -26.03 -35.89
N PHE A 112 13.62 -26.25 -36.34
CA PHE A 112 14.83 -25.76 -35.64
C PHE A 112 15.60 -24.67 -36.43
N ASP A 113 15.13 -24.28 -37.62
CA ASP A 113 15.82 -23.37 -38.56
C ASP A 113 15.20 -21.95 -38.65
N ARG A 114 14.55 -21.46 -37.58
CA ARG A 114 13.95 -20.09 -37.55
C ARG A 114 14.50 -19.12 -36.51
N LEU A 115 15.49 -19.52 -35.71
CA LEU A 115 16.07 -18.69 -34.64
C LEU A 115 17.51 -18.19 -34.91
N CYS A 116 17.94 -18.20 -36.18
CA CYS A 116 19.29 -17.78 -36.58
C CYS A 116 19.35 -16.49 -37.45
N ALA A 117 18.26 -15.70 -37.52
CA ALA A 117 18.17 -14.56 -38.44
C ALA A 117 18.22 -13.15 -37.79
N GLU A 118 18.04 -13.00 -36.47
CA GLU A 118 18.04 -11.68 -35.81
C GLU A 118 19.36 -11.28 -35.13
N PHE A 119 20.37 -12.15 -35.12
CA PHE A 119 21.65 -11.88 -34.43
C PHE A 119 22.67 -11.03 -35.22
N ALA A 120 22.26 -10.40 -36.33
CA ALA A 120 23.17 -9.79 -37.31
C ALA A 120 23.28 -8.24 -37.26
N LEU A 121 22.48 -7.53 -36.44
CA LEU A 121 22.47 -6.05 -36.39
C LEU A 121 22.81 -5.45 -35.01
N HIS A 122 23.69 -6.10 -34.26
CA HIS A 122 24.27 -5.53 -33.02
C HIS A 122 25.81 -5.59 -32.99
N ARG A 123 26.44 -5.11 -34.06
CA ARG A 123 27.90 -5.12 -34.25
C ARG A 123 28.48 -3.80 -34.77
N ALA A 124 27.99 -2.66 -34.23
CA ALA A 124 28.46 -1.33 -34.62
C ALA A 124 28.79 -0.36 -33.45
N ASP A 125 28.59 -0.73 -32.17
CA ASP A 125 28.93 0.13 -31.02
C ASP A 125 29.71 -0.59 -29.91
N LYS A 126 30.85 -1.19 -30.27
CA LYS A 126 31.79 -1.81 -29.30
C LYS A 126 33.25 -1.34 -29.44
N ILE A 127 33.49 -0.28 -30.22
CA ILE A 127 34.84 0.27 -30.45
C ILE A 127 35.07 1.59 -29.70
N TYR A 128 34.04 2.38 -29.39
CA TYR A 128 34.23 3.69 -28.73
C TYR A 128 34.43 3.62 -27.20
N ARG A 129 33.95 2.57 -26.51
CA ARG A 129 34.08 2.44 -25.03
C ARG A 129 35.40 1.82 -24.53
N ARG A 130 36.32 1.39 -25.41
CA ARG A 130 37.54 0.66 -24.99
C ARG A 130 38.75 1.53 -24.62
N GLU A 131 38.71 2.83 -24.88
CA GLU A 131 39.86 3.73 -24.65
C GLU A 131 39.73 4.63 -23.41
N CYS A 132 38.51 4.88 -22.90
CA CYS A 132 38.30 5.72 -21.71
C CYS A 132 38.63 5.02 -20.38
N PHE A 133 38.59 3.68 -20.32
CA PHE A 133 38.83 2.92 -19.08
C PHE A 133 40.31 2.62 -18.78
N ARG A 134 41.26 3.15 -19.58
CA ARG A 134 42.71 2.90 -19.40
C ARG A 134 43.48 4.07 -18.76
N ARG A 135 42.78 5.04 -18.12
CA ARG A 135 43.40 6.26 -17.55
C ARG A 135 43.00 6.66 -16.12
N ALA A 136 42.21 5.86 -15.40
CA ALA A 136 41.99 6.03 -13.96
C ALA A 136 42.70 4.91 -13.19
N GLY A 137 43.59 5.27 -12.25
CA GLY A 137 44.41 4.33 -11.49
C GLY A 137 43.60 3.51 -10.48
N ARG A 138 44.10 2.31 -10.16
CA ARG A 138 43.56 1.44 -9.11
C ARG A 138 44.33 1.65 -7.81
N GLU A 139 43.68 2.17 -6.77
CA GLU A 139 44.09 1.91 -5.39
C GLU A 139 42.84 1.67 -4.49
N HIS A 140 42.94 0.65 -3.65
CA HIS A 140 42.08 0.29 -2.51
C HIS A 140 40.54 0.41 -2.60
N VAL A 141 39.87 -0.71 -2.91
CA VAL A 141 38.53 -1.03 -2.37
C VAL A 141 38.51 -2.48 -1.87
N LEU A 142 38.33 -2.66 -0.55
CA LEU A 142 37.95 -3.93 0.08
C LEU A 142 36.42 -3.98 0.20
N PRO A 143 35.76 -5.12 -0.07
CA PRO A 143 34.34 -5.26 0.19
C PRO A 143 34.10 -5.59 1.67
N LEU A 144 33.73 -4.60 2.48
CA LEU A 144 33.11 -4.86 3.79
C LEU A 144 31.62 -5.16 3.58
N CYS A 145 31.21 -6.41 3.75
CA CYS A 145 29.81 -6.74 4.01
C CYS A 145 29.50 -6.43 5.47
N ALA A 146 28.44 -5.66 5.72
CA ALA A 146 27.92 -5.41 7.07
C ALA A 146 26.40 -5.53 7.09
N GLN A 147 25.86 -6.15 8.14
CA GLN A 147 24.42 -6.18 8.43
C GLN A 147 24.05 -4.97 9.29
N LEU A 148 22.83 -4.45 9.10
CA LEU A 148 22.30 -3.28 9.79
C LEU A 148 21.23 -3.73 10.79
N HIS A 149 21.54 -3.70 12.09
CA HIS A 149 20.64 -4.23 13.14
C HIS A 149 20.00 -3.18 14.07
N ASP A 150 20.52 -1.95 14.16
CA ASP A 150 19.93 -0.88 14.97
C ASP A 150 19.91 0.45 14.17
N ARG A 151 18.74 1.07 14.04
CA ARG A 151 18.53 2.36 13.34
C ARG A 151 18.27 3.45 14.37
N ARG A 152 19.27 4.28 14.65
CA ARG A 152 19.11 5.47 15.50
C ARG A 152 19.19 6.75 14.68
N LEU A 153 18.14 7.57 14.78
CA LEU A 153 18.19 8.95 14.32
C LEU A 153 18.96 9.77 15.36
N VAL A 154 20.08 10.36 14.97
CA VAL A 154 20.86 11.25 15.84
C VAL A 154 20.86 12.63 15.21
N LEU A 155 20.14 13.56 15.83
CA LEU A 155 20.18 14.97 15.47
C LEU A 155 21.41 15.61 16.12
N ARG A 156 22.21 16.35 15.34
CA ARG A 156 23.37 17.07 15.87
C ARG A 156 23.35 18.51 15.40
N GLN A 157 23.36 19.44 16.35
CA GLN A 157 23.50 20.87 16.07
C GLN A 157 24.97 21.20 15.81
N CYS A 158 25.23 21.84 14.68
CA CYS A 158 26.53 22.38 14.30
C CYS A 158 26.78 23.73 15.00
N ALA A 159 28.06 24.14 15.07
CA ALA A 159 28.47 25.37 15.76
C ALA A 159 27.95 26.67 15.10
N ASP A 160 27.34 26.57 13.92
CA ASP A 160 26.68 27.65 13.17
C ASP A 160 25.13 27.62 13.31
N GLY A 161 24.59 26.77 14.19
CA GLY A 161 23.17 26.67 14.50
C GLY A 161 22.37 25.69 13.64
N ARG A 162 22.93 25.16 12.54
CA ARG A 162 22.25 24.19 11.68
C ARG A 162 22.15 22.82 12.37
N ILE A 163 20.98 22.18 12.29
CA ILE A 163 20.79 20.80 12.78
C ILE A 163 20.95 19.85 11.59
N THR A 164 21.88 18.90 11.70
CA THR A 164 22.04 17.81 10.72
C THR A 164 21.44 16.54 11.31
N ALA A 165 20.52 15.91 10.58
CA ALA A 165 20.03 14.57 10.89
C ALA A 165 21.01 13.52 10.33
N LEU A 166 21.62 12.72 11.21
CA LEU A 166 22.40 11.56 10.81
C LEU A 166 21.66 10.29 11.21
N ILE A 167 21.38 9.42 10.24
CA ILE A 167 20.98 8.04 10.52
C ILE A 167 22.25 7.28 10.89
N VAL A 168 22.49 7.11 12.19
CA VAL A 168 23.64 6.35 12.68
C VAL A 168 23.24 4.89 12.78
N ALA A 169 23.64 4.12 11.76
CA ALA A 169 23.67 2.67 11.87
C ALA A 169 24.87 2.26 12.74
N ARG A 170 24.64 1.47 13.78
CA ARG A 170 25.74 0.85 14.54
C ARG A 170 26.26 -0.34 13.75
N LEU A 171 27.52 -0.29 13.36
CA LEU A 171 28.24 -1.44 12.79
C LEU A 171 28.83 -2.25 13.96
N GLU A 172 28.27 -3.43 14.23
CA GLU A 172 28.91 -4.42 15.09
C GLU A 172 29.57 -5.49 14.21
N HIS A 173 30.83 -5.79 14.50
CA HIS A 173 31.59 -6.84 13.83
C HIS A 173 31.63 -8.09 14.70
N ASP A 174 31.00 -9.17 14.21
CA ASP A 174 31.24 -10.51 14.76
C ASP A 174 32.68 -10.94 14.45
N GLY A 175 33.48 -11.11 15.50
CA GLY A 175 34.87 -11.53 15.37
C GLY A 175 35.76 -11.02 16.50
N GLY A 176 35.78 -11.75 17.62
CA GLY A 176 36.68 -11.44 18.74
C GLY A 176 38.15 -11.68 18.41
N GLN A 177 38.86 -10.65 17.93
CA GLN A 177 40.32 -10.54 18.07
C GLN A 177 40.73 -9.16 18.58
N ARG A 178 41.53 -9.16 19.65
CA ARG A 178 42.22 -7.96 20.14
C ARG A 178 43.32 -7.56 19.14
N ALA A 179 43.05 -6.61 18.26
CA ALA A 179 44.10 -5.84 17.61
C ALA A 179 44.70 -4.83 18.61
N SER A 180 46.02 -4.72 18.65
CA SER A 180 46.76 -3.96 19.66
C SER A 180 46.77 -2.46 19.40
N ALA A 181 46.99 -1.68 20.47
CA ALA A 181 47.14 -0.23 20.37
C ALA A 181 48.38 0.15 19.54
N ARG A 182 48.18 0.58 18.28
CA ARG A 182 49.20 1.31 17.53
C ARG A 182 48.73 2.33 16.48
N ASP A 183 47.45 2.35 16.10
CA ASP A 183 46.95 3.25 15.04
C ASP A 183 46.27 4.54 15.56
N GLN A 184 46.41 4.85 16.85
CA GLN A 184 46.09 6.18 17.39
C GLN A 184 47.27 7.15 17.23
N GLN A 185 47.64 7.48 15.98
CA GLN A 185 48.55 8.60 15.72
C GLN A 185 48.42 9.13 14.28
N ASN A 186 47.57 10.15 14.12
CA ASN A 186 47.88 11.43 13.46
C ASN A 186 46.59 12.20 13.12
N ALA A 187 46.19 13.09 14.03
CA ALA A 187 45.33 14.23 13.73
C ALA A 187 46.20 15.50 13.63
N ALA A 188 45.68 16.54 12.98
CA ALA A 188 46.31 17.83 12.64
C ALA A 188 47.34 17.77 11.49
N THR A 189 47.13 18.49 10.39
CA THR A 189 47.23 19.97 10.35
C THR A 189 46.48 20.56 9.15
N ALA A 190 46.27 21.89 9.16
CA ALA A 190 45.62 22.63 8.07
C ALA A 190 46.57 23.69 7.49
N SER A 191 46.98 23.48 6.24
CA SER A 191 47.51 24.41 5.23
C SER A 191 47.58 23.57 3.92
N ASP A 192 47.41 24.05 2.69
CA ASP A 192 47.60 25.40 2.14
C ASP A 192 46.54 25.73 1.09
N LEU A 193 46.10 27.00 1.08
CA LEU A 193 45.49 27.66 -0.07
C LEU A 193 46.53 28.63 -0.64
N ASP A 194 47.15 28.32 -1.78
CA ASP A 194 47.47 29.32 -2.80
C ASP A 194 48.04 28.71 -4.10
N GLN A 195 48.06 29.54 -5.15
CA GLN A 195 48.69 29.31 -6.47
C GLN A 195 48.03 28.29 -7.41
N PHE A 196 47.13 28.78 -8.29
CA PHE A 196 47.55 29.13 -9.66
C PHE A 196 46.50 30.06 -10.30
N GLN A 197 46.96 31.16 -10.91
CA GLN A 197 46.10 32.23 -11.43
C GLN A 197 46.56 32.64 -12.85
N GLN A 198 45.59 33.05 -13.68
CA GLN A 198 45.75 33.80 -14.95
C GLN A 198 46.33 33.02 -16.16
N LEU A 199 46.01 33.29 -17.44
CA LEU A 199 45.00 34.05 -18.24
C LEU A 199 45.31 33.68 -19.75
N PRO A 200 44.66 34.21 -20.84
CA PRO A 200 43.50 35.10 -20.96
C PRO A 200 42.39 34.63 -21.96
N HIS A 201 41.27 35.38 -21.96
CA HIS A 201 40.35 35.48 -23.11
C HIS A 201 40.97 36.27 -24.28
N PRO A 202 40.43 36.11 -25.50
CA PRO A 202 40.20 37.25 -26.38
C PRO A 202 38.73 37.39 -26.82
N SER A 203 38.32 38.64 -26.99
CA SER A 203 37.09 39.07 -27.67
C SER A 203 37.39 39.41 -29.14
N GLY A 204 36.40 39.33 -30.03
CA GLY A 204 36.48 39.94 -31.37
C GLY A 204 35.81 39.18 -32.51
N GLU A 205 34.69 39.73 -32.98
CA GLU A 205 34.22 39.80 -34.39
C GLU A 205 33.93 38.52 -35.22
N ARG A 206 32.76 38.53 -35.88
CA ARG A 206 32.44 37.68 -37.05
C ARG A 206 32.99 38.35 -38.32
N PRO A 207 33.37 37.58 -39.36
CA PRO A 207 32.41 37.43 -40.48
C PRO A 207 32.41 36.06 -41.20
N ASP A 208 31.30 35.81 -41.89
CA ASP A 208 31.06 35.01 -43.11
C ASP A 208 31.40 33.50 -43.24
N HIS A 209 30.42 32.79 -43.81
CA HIS A 209 30.38 31.37 -44.21
C HIS A 209 31.32 31.06 -45.40
N PRO A 210 31.82 29.81 -45.57
CA PRO A 210 31.02 28.73 -46.17
C PRO A 210 31.19 27.31 -45.57
N GLU A 211 30.26 26.42 -45.94
CA GLU A 211 30.22 24.98 -45.59
C GLU A 211 31.38 24.15 -46.19
N PRO A 212 31.68 22.98 -45.59
CA PRO A 212 32.30 21.85 -46.29
C PRO A 212 31.38 20.61 -46.34
N LEU A 213 30.64 20.51 -47.45
CA LEU A 213 30.41 19.29 -48.26
C LEU A 213 30.58 17.91 -47.58
N LEU A 214 29.47 17.28 -47.21
CA LEU A 214 29.37 15.82 -47.03
C LEU A 214 29.22 15.11 -48.39
N PRO A 215 30.00 14.06 -48.72
CA PRO A 215 29.84 13.33 -49.97
C PRO A 215 28.54 12.49 -50.01
N ARG A 216 27.67 12.77 -50.99
CA ARG A 216 26.53 11.91 -51.32
C ARG A 216 27.00 10.60 -51.98
N ILE A 217 26.70 9.45 -51.38
CA ILE A 217 26.69 8.16 -52.09
C ILE A 217 25.30 7.49 -51.97
N CYS A 218 24.60 7.55 -53.10
CA CYS A 218 23.52 6.69 -53.61
C CYS A 218 22.70 5.81 -52.62
N TRP A 219 21.47 6.26 -52.34
CA TRP A 219 20.37 5.36 -51.94
C TRP A 219 19.91 4.49 -53.12
N ARG A 220 20.20 3.18 -53.13
CA ARG A 220 19.58 2.24 -54.09
C ARG A 220 19.70 0.73 -53.76
N SER A 221 19.29 0.27 -52.57
CA SER A 221 18.82 -1.12 -52.33
C SER A 221 18.49 -1.41 -50.85
N CYS A 222 17.24 -1.16 -50.42
CA CYS A 222 16.72 -1.72 -49.15
C CYS A 222 15.18 -1.85 -49.12
N ALA A 223 14.55 -2.05 -50.28
CA ALA A 223 13.09 -2.06 -50.45
C ALA A 223 12.48 -3.47 -50.59
N GLN A 224 13.09 -4.50 -49.99
CA GLN A 224 12.71 -5.91 -50.22
C GLN A 224 12.62 -6.81 -48.96
N ILE A 225 12.73 -6.26 -47.75
CA ILE A 225 12.62 -7.04 -46.50
C ILE A 225 11.33 -6.73 -45.70
N HIS A 226 10.66 -5.59 -45.93
CA HIS A 226 9.42 -5.23 -45.22
C HIS A 226 8.12 -5.85 -45.79
N SER A 227 8.21 -6.71 -46.81
CA SER A 227 7.02 -7.25 -47.50
C SER A 227 6.55 -8.62 -47.00
N PHE A 228 7.24 -9.25 -46.03
CA PHE A 228 6.92 -10.61 -45.56
C PHE A 228 6.32 -10.67 -44.15
N GLY A 229 6.65 -9.72 -43.26
CA GLY A 229 6.16 -9.72 -41.87
C GLY A 229 4.67 -9.35 -41.72
N ILE A 230 4.16 -8.45 -42.57
CA ILE A 230 2.78 -7.92 -42.44
C ILE A 230 1.72 -8.93 -42.89
N LYS A 231 2.07 -9.91 -43.72
CA LYS A 231 1.10 -10.89 -44.24
C LYS A 231 0.77 -12.00 -43.24
N PHE A 232 1.74 -12.44 -42.43
CA PHE A 232 1.57 -13.55 -41.48
C PHE A 232 0.70 -13.18 -40.27
N ALA A 233 0.73 -11.91 -39.85
CA ALA A 233 -0.09 -11.38 -38.75
C ALA A 233 -1.58 -11.23 -39.12
N LEU A 234 -1.88 -10.93 -40.39
CA LEU A 234 -3.26 -10.76 -40.86
C LEU A 234 -4.00 -12.08 -41.10
N GLU A 235 -3.28 -13.15 -41.48
CA GLU A 235 -3.88 -14.47 -41.75
C GLU A 235 -4.22 -15.27 -40.47
N HIS A 236 -3.60 -14.95 -39.32
CA HIS A 236 -3.98 -15.53 -38.02
C HIS A 236 -5.08 -14.73 -37.29
N SER A 237 -5.30 -13.47 -37.66
CA SER A 237 -6.40 -12.63 -37.13
C SER A 237 -7.79 -13.06 -37.64
N SER A 238 -7.90 -13.79 -38.75
CA SER A 238 -9.18 -14.18 -39.34
C SER A 238 -9.84 -15.36 -38.63
N ALA A 239 -9.06 -16.30 -38.10
CA ALA A 239 -9.58 -17.47 -37.37
C ALA A 239 -10.26 -17.09 -36.04
N TYR A 240 -9.78 -16.03 -35.37
CA TYR A 240 -10.35 -15.57 -34.10
C TYR A 240 -11.61 -14.71 -34.30
N ARG A 241 -11.73 -13.97 -35.42
CA ARG A 241 -12.91 -13.15 -35.74
C ARG A 241 -14.13 -13.94 -36.21
N ALA A 242 -13.95 -15.15 -36.73
CA ALA A 242 -15.04 -15.96 -37.28
C ALA A 242 -15.99 -16.56 -36.23
N ARG A 243 -15.68 -16.48 -34.93
CA ARG A 243 -16.53 -17.05 -33.85
C ARG A 243 -17.53 -16.08 -33.24
N TRP A 244 -17.46 -14.79 -33.58
CA TRP A 244 -18.24 -13.70 -32.94
C TRP A 244 -19.00 -12.80 -33.92
N THR A 245 -19.26 -13.27 -35.14
CA THR A 245 -20.10 -12.57 -36.12
C THR A 245 -21.18 -13.48 -36.70
N GLN A 246 -22.26 -13.69 -35.95
CA GLN A 246 -23.57 -13.97 -36.55
C GLN A 246 -24.41 -12.69 -36.52
N PRO A 247 -25.12 -12.36 -37.61
CA PRO A 247 -25.98 -11.19 -37.63
C PRO A 247 -27.24 -11.45 -36.79
N ILE A 248 -27.38 -10.70 -35.70
CA ILE A 248 -28.60 -10.72 -34.89
C ILE A 248 -29.72 -10.13 -35.76
N GLY A 249 -30.70 -10.96 -36.13
CA GLY A 249 -31.87 -10.50 -36.87
C GLY A 249 -32.75 -9.60 -36.01
N ASN A 250 -33.28 -8.52 -36.58
CA ASN A 250 -34.19 -7.62 -35.89
C ASN A 250 -35.45 -8.36 -35.40
N HIS A 251 -35.48 -8.69 -34.12
CA HIS A 251 -36.69 -9.01 -33.37
C HIS A 251 -36.80 -7.98 -32.26
N PHE A 252 -37.75 -7.05 -32.40
CA PHE A 252 -38.17 -6.16 -31.33
C PHE A 252 -38.76 -7.02 -30.20
N VAL A 253 -37.98 -7.22 -29.14
CA VAL A 253 -38.49 -7.68 -27.85
C VAL A 253 -38.93 -6.43 -27.08
N PRO A 254 -40.11 -6.41 -26.44
CA PRO A 254 -40.51 -5.28 -25.60
C PRO A 254 -39.52 -5.10 -24.45
N GLU A 255 -39.29 -3.85 -24.01
CA GLU A 255 -38.57 -3.55 -22.78
C GLU A 255 -39.18 -4.31 -21.60
N GLN A 256 -38.47 -5.35 -21.18
CA GLN A 256 -38.57 -5.91 -19.84
C GLN A 256 -37.39 -5.34 -19.07
N ASP A 257 -37.60 -4.93 -17.82
CA ASP A 257 -36.51 -4.59 -16.90
C ASP A 257 -35.60 -5.81 -16.72
N VAL A 258 -34.57 -5.91 -17.55
CA VAL A 258 -33.47 -6.86 -17.35
C VAL A 258 -32.65 -6.31 -16.19
N ARG A 259 -33.07 -6.63 -14.96
CA ARG A 259 -32.24 -6.42 -13.77
C ARG A 259 -30.89 -7.08 -14.04
N LEU A 260 -29.85 -6.26 -14.10
CA LEU A 260 -28.49 -6.70 -14.37
C LEU A 260 -27.92 -7.32 -13.09
N THR A 261 -28.40 -8.51 -12.74
CA THR A 261 -27.90 -9.27 -11.58
C THR A 261 -26.39 -9.47 -11.71
N THR A 262 -25.63 -8.76 -10.89
CA THR A 262 -24.17 -8.81 -10.89
C THR A 262 -23.67 -10.03 -10.10
N PRO A 263 -22.39 -10.44 -10.26
CA PRO A 263 -21.78 -11.41 -9.35
C PRO A 263 -21.84 -10.97 -7.87
N TYR A 264 -21.82 -9.66 -7.60
CA TYR A 264 -21.92 -9.08 -6.26
C TYR A 264 -23.31 -9.24 -5.63
N ASP A 265 -24.36 -9.38 -6.45
CA ASP A 265 -25.71 -9.70 -5.98
C ASP A 265 -25.87 -11.20 -5.65
N ARG A 266 -24.99 -12.07 -6.16
CA ARG A 266 -24.95 -13.52 -5.81
C ARG A 266 -24.14 -13.77 -4.53
N VAL A 267 -22.98 -13.12 -4.40
CA VAL A 267 -22.08 -13.23 -3.24
C VAL A 267 -21.73 -11.82 -2.78
N ALA A 268 -22.16 -11.42 -1.59
CA ALA A 268 -21.86 -10.07 -1.09
C ALA A 268 -20.36 -9.89 -0.82
N TYR A 269 -19.74 -8.86 -1.41
CA TYR A 269 -18.35 -8.50 -1.08
C TYR A 269 -18.28 -7.81 0.29
N PRO A 270 -17.29 -8.13 1.15
CA PRO A 270 -17.16 -7.48 2.44
C PRO A 270 -16.73 -6.02 2.30
N THR A 271 -17.62 -5.11 2.69
CA THR A 271 -17.40 -3.65 2.68
C THR A 271 -16.79 -3.18 4.00
N THR A 272 -15.88 -2.21 3.93
CA THR A 272 -15.30 -1.55 5.12
C THR A 272 -14.95 -0.10 4.80
N ILE A 273 -14.41 0.62 5.77
CA ILE A 273 -13.95 2.00 5.63
C ILE A 273 -12.43 2.06 5.49
N PHE A 274 -11.92 3.05 4.76
CA PHE A 274 -10.51 3.17 4.40
C PHE A 274 -9.96 4.55 4.75
N THR A 275 -9.11 4.64 5.77
CA THR A 275 -8.55 5.90 6.30
C THR A 275 -7.78 6.70 5.24
N GLN A 276 -7.19 6.04 4.24
CA GLN A 276 -6.47 6.70 3.14
C GLN A 276 -7.39 7.45 2.17
N THR A 277 -8.68 7.10 2.12
CA THR A 277 -9.69 7.77 1.29
C THR A 277 -10.29 9.02 1.96
N ASN A 278 -10.06 9.20 3.26
CA ASN A 278 -10.73 10.24 4.05
C ASN A 278 -10.31 11.66 3.59
N PRO A 279 -11.26 12.55 3.24
CA PRO A 279 -11.00 13.91 2.79
C PRO A 279 -10.08 14.76 3.68
N GLU A 280 -10.01 14.57 5.00
CA GLU A 280 -9.03 15.28 5.84
C GLU A 280 -7.59 14.99 5.42
N ARG A 281 -7.32 13.72 5.07
CA ARG A 281 -6.01 13.29 4.61
C ARG A 281 -5.70 13.87 3.24
N LEU A 282 -6.67 13.85 2.33
CA LEU A 282 -6.55 14.39 0.98
C LEU A 282 -6.31 15.91 1.03
N ALA A 283 -7.01 16.61 1.91
CA ALA A 283 -6.84 18.04 2.15
C ALA A 283 -5.42 18.39 2.63
N VAL A 284 -4.87 17.65 3.60
CA VAL A 284 -3.50 17.87 4.09
C VAL A 284 -2.46 17.67 2.97
N LEU A 285 -2.63 16.65 2.13
CA LEU A 285 -1.72 16.37 1.02
C LEU A 285 -1.79 17.45 -0.07
N ALA A 286 -2.98 17.98 -0.36
CA ALA A 286 -3.13 19.13 -1.26
C ALA A 286 -2.54 20.42 -0.68
N ARG A 287 -2.72 20.69 0.63
CA ARG A 287 -2.11 21.84 1.32
C ARG A 287 -0.58 21.79 1.31
N LEU A 288 0.03 20.61 1.53
CA LEU A 288 1.48 20.43 1.40
C LEU A 288 2.00 20.84 0.01
N ALA A 289 1.23 20.56 -1.04
CA ALA A 289 1.49 20.96 -2.42
C ALA A 289 1.09 22.42 -2.74
N GLY A 290 0.80 23.26 -1.73
CA GLY A 290 0.48 24.67 -1.89
C GLY A 290 -0.95 24.95 -2.42
N LEU A 291 -1.82 23.95 -2.44
CA LEU A 291 -3.21 24.09 -2.91
C LEU A 291 -4.16 24.41 -1.75
N ASP A 292 -5.28 25.05 -2.05
CA ASP A 292 -6.38 25.34 -1.11
C ASP A 292 -7.60 24.44 -1.40
N PRO A 293 -7.65 23.20 -0.87
CA PRO A 293 -8.79 22.30 -1.06
C PRO A 293 -10.02 22.76 -0.28
N VAL A 294 -11.23 22.32 -0.67
CA VAL A 294 -12.46 22.64 0.09
C VAL A 294 -12.44 21.91 1.44
N PRO A 295 -12.76 22.57 2.58
CA PRO A 295 -12.81 21.90 3.88
C PRO A 295 -13.79 20.70 3.86
N PRO A 296 -13.40 19.51 4.36
CA PRO A 296 -14.23 18.31 4.34
C PRO A 296 -15.67 18.52 4.85
N GLU A 297 -15.81 19.31 5.91
CA GLU A 297 -17.08 19.58 6.59
C GLU A 297 -18.08 20.46 5.80
N GLN A 298 -17.63 21.02 4.66
CA GLN A 298 -18.41 21.83 3.72
C GLN A 298 -18.32 21.29 2.28
N SER A 299 -17.72 20.11 2.11
CA SER A 299 -17.37 19.56 0.79
C SER A 299 -18.49 18.75 0.16
N ARG A 300 -18.47 18.62 -1.17
CA ARG A 300 -19.26 17.65 -1.90
C ARG A 300 -18.37 16.45 -2.21
N ILE A 301 -18.79 15.25 -1.81
CA ILE A 301 -17.98 14.01 -1.90
C ILE A 301 -18.69 13.02 -2.83
N LEU A 302 -17.96 12.43 -3.78
CA LEU A 302 -18.44 11.33 -4.62
C LEU A 302 -17.64 10.04 -4.35
N GLU A 303 -18.32 8.92 -4.07
CA GLU A 303 -17.73 7.58 -4.06
C GLU A 303 -18.24 6.75 -5.26
N ILE A 304 -17.31 6.41 -6.16
CA ILE A 304 -17.55 5.66 -7.41
C ILE A 304 -17.27 4.17 -7.16
N GLY A 305 -18.27 3.32 -7.33
CA GLY A 305 -18.17 1.88 -7.08
C GLY A 305 -17.99 1.56 -5.58
N GLY A 306 -18.79 2.21 -4.74
CA GLY A 306 -18.66 2.13 -3.29
C GLY A 306 -19.23 0.85 -2.65
N GLY A 307 -19.78 -0.08 -3.43
CA GLY A 307 -20.58 -1.19 -2.91
C GLY A 307 -21.81 -0.66 -2.16
N ASN A 308 -21.86 -0.87 -0.83
CA ASN A 308 -22.89 -0.27 0.02
C ASN A 308 -22.55 1.14 0.52
N CYS A 309 -21.44 1.71 0.06
CA CYS A 309 -20.96 3.06 0.38
C CYS A 309 -20.77 3.30 1.90
N VAL A 310 -20.51 2.26 2.71
CA VAL A 310 -20.28 2.42 4.17
C VAL A 310 -19.11 3.36 4.50
N ASN A 311 -18.12 3.43 3.61
CA ASN A 311 -16.99 4.36 3.69
C ASN A 311 -17.47 5.82 3.54
N LEU A 312 -18.21 6.15 2.49
CA LEU A 312 -18.87 7.45 2.32
C LEU A 312 -19.86 7.78 3.46
N ILE A 313 -20.70 6.83 3.86
CA ILE A 313 -21.69 7.01 4.94
C ILE A 313 -21.01 7.38 6.26
N ALA A 314 -19.86 6.77 6.57
CA ALA A 314 -19.07 7.12 7.76
C ALA A 314 -18.55 8.57 7.70
N MET A 315 -18.08 9.03 6.55
CA MET A 315 -17.65 10.43 6.34
C MET A 315 -18.82 11.41 6.50
N ALA A 316 -19.97 11.09 5.90
CA ALA A 316 -21.18 11.92 6.00
C ALA A 316 -21.72 12.03 7.43
N ALA A 317 -21.56 10.97 8.24
CA ALA A 317 -21.90 10.97 9.67
C ALA A 317 -20.92 11.80 10.52
N MET A 318 -19.67 11.95 10.10
CA MET A 318 -18.70 12.86 10.73
C MET A 318 -18.97 14.33 10.41
N TRP A 319 -19.55 14.61 9.24
CA TRP A 319 -19.72 15.96 8.70
C TRP A 319 -21.15 16.24 8.23
N PRO A 320 -22.08 16.64 9.11
CA PRO A 320 -23.46 16.96 8.74
C PRO A 320 -23.62 18.10 7.71
N GLY A 321 -22.56 18.87 7.44
CA GLY A 321 -22.52 19.95 6.45
C GLY A 321 -21.94 19.59 5.07
N CYS A 322 -21.40 18.37 4.89
CA CYS A 322 -21.01 17.89 3.57
C CYS A 322 -22.22 17.39 2.78
N ASP A 323 -22.07 17.21 1.47
CA ASP A 323 -23.06 16.54 0.61
C ASP A 323 -22.42 15.32 -0.04
N ALA A 324 -22.88 14.11 0.33
CA ALA A 324 -22.21 12.86 0.05
C ALA A 324 -23.01 12.00 -0.94
N HIS A 325 -22.44 11.76 -2.12
CA HIS A 325 -23.06 11.00 -3.21
C HIS A 325 -22.26 9.71 -3.43
N GLY A 326 -22.95 8.58 -3.53
CA GLY A 326 -22.31 7.27 -3.71
C GLY A 326 -23.09 6.42 -4.68
N PHE A 327 -22.39 5.66 -5.51
CA PHE A 327 -23.04 4.71 -6.40
C PHE A 327 -22.24 3.45 -6.64
N ASP A 328 -22.97 2.41 -7.04
CA ASP A 328 -22.47 1.10 -7.44
C ASP A 328 -23.42 0.47 -8.46
N LEU A 329 -22.98 -0.59 -9.13
CA LEU A 329 -23.80 -1.36 -10.07
C LEU A 329 -24.69 -2.38 -9.34
N SER A 330 -24.32 -2.83 -8.14
CA SER A 330 -25.10 -3.81 -7.35
C SER A 330 -26.32 -3.16 -6.68
N GLU A 331 -27.51 -3.59 -7.11
CA GLU A 331 -28.79 -3.22 -6.47
C GLU A 331 -28.80 -3.59 -4.98
N ASN A 332 -28.33 -4.79 -4.63
CA ASN A 332 -28.34 -5.28 -3.24
C ASN A 332 -27.40 -4.47 -2.34
N ALA A 333 -26.22 -4.10 -2.84
CA ALA A 333 -25.26 -3.32 -2.07
C ALA A 333 -25.79 -1.90 -1.79
N ILE A 334 -26.33 -1.22 -2.80
CA ILE A 334 -26.92 0.11 -2.65
C ILE A 334 -28.16 0.09 -1.75
N ALA A 335 -29.04 -0.91 -1.87
CA ALA A 335 -30.17 -1.08 -0.97
C ALA A 335 -29.73 -1.22 0.51
N ARG A 336 -28.66 -1.98 0.78
CA ARG A 336 -28.07 -2.09 2.12
C ARG A 336 -27.48 -0.75 2.60
N GLY A 337 -26.84 0.00 1.72
CA GLY A 337 -26.32 1.35 2.04
C GLY A 337 -27.45 2.32 2.41
N GLN A 338 -28.54 2.32 1.64
CA GLN A 338 -29.72 3.15 1.89
C GLN A 338 -30.41 2.78 3.22
N GLU A 339 -30.47 1.48 3.56
CA GLU A 339 -30.95 1.02 4.86
C GLU A 339 -30.08 1.54 6.03
N ILE A 340 -28.75 1.47 5.91
CA ILE A 340 -27.81 1.99 6.92
C ILE A 340 -27.96 3.51 7.09
N ALA A 341 -27.96 4.27 5.99
CA ALA A 341 -28.11 5.73 6.01
C ALA A 341 -29.48 6.16 6.58
N GLY A 342 -30.55 5.44 6.20
CA GLY A 342 -31.91 5.66 6.69
C GLY A 342 -32.06 5.36 8.19
N ALA A 343 -31.50 4.25 8.69
CA ALA A 343 -31.50 3.92 10.11
C ALA A 343 -30.67 4.92 10.96
N ALA A 344 -29.61 5.48 10.37
CA ALA A 344 -28.82 6.55 10.97
C ALA A 344 -29.50 7.94 10.88
N GLY A 345 -30.53 8.11 10.05
CA GLY A 345 -31.22 9.39 9.84
C GLY A 345 -30.38 10.42 9.07
N LEU A 346 -29.42 9.98 8.25
CA LEU A 346 -28.51 10.86 7.52
C LEU A 346 -29.22 11.46 6.29
N ALA A 347 -29.48 12.77 6.32
CA ALA A 347 -30.11 13.50 5.23
C ALA A 347 -29.12 14.03 4.17
N ASN A 348 -27.82 13.92 4.43
CA ASN A 348 -26.72 14.39 3.59
C ASN A 348 -26.07 13.27 2.76
N VAL A 349 -26.78 12.14 2.57
CA VAL A 349 -26.30 10.97 1.82
C VAL A 349 -27.28 10.65 0.70
N THR A 350 -26.79 10.65 -0.54
CA THR A 350 -27.54 10.24 -1.74
C THR A 350 -26.88 9.00 -2.34
N LEU A 351 -27.60 7.86 -2.35
CA LEU A 351 -27.09 6.60 -2.92
C LEU A 351 -27.95 6.12 -4.08
N ALA A 352 -27.31 5.75 -5.19
CA ALA A 352 -27.98 5.33 -6.42
C ALA A 352 -27.35 4.08 -7.05
N VAL A 353 -28.15 3.31 -7.78
CA VAL A 353 -27.68 2.22 -8.65
C VAL A 353 -27.31 2.84 -10.00
N GLU A 354 -26.02 2.79 -10.36
CA GLU A 354 -25.49 3.46 -11.55
C GLU A 354 -24.37 2.67 -12.25
N ASP A 355 -24.37 2.69 -13.58
CA ASP A 355 -23.20 2.32 -14.38
C ASP A 355 -22.26 3.52 -14.50
N ILE A 356 -20.97 3.30 -14.20
CA ILE A 356 -19.89 4.28 -14.35
C ILE A 356 -19.83 4.85 -15.77
N CYS A 357 -20.16 4.05 -16.80
CA CYS A 357 -20.16 4.47 -18.20
C CYS A 357 -21.19 5.56 -18.49
N GLU A 358 -22.33 5.52 -17.80
CA GLU A 358 -23.48 6.43 -18.00
C GLU A 358 -23.53 7.58 -16.98
N ALA A 359 -22.90 7.42 -15.81
CA ALA A 359 -22.89 8.40 -14.72
C ALA A 359 -22.41 9.81 -15.15
N HIS A 360 -21.57 9.91 -16.18
CA HIS A 360 -21.14 11.19 -16.77
C HIS A 360 -22.32 12.07 -17.24
N HIS A 361 -23.44 11.47 -17.62
CA HIS A 361 -24.65 12.19 -18.03
C HIS A 361 -25.52 12.69 -16.87
N ARG A 362 -25.33 12.17 -15.65
CA ARG A 362 -26.07 12.57 -14.44
C ARG A 362 -25.41 13.70 -13.67
N TYR A 363 -24.09 13.65 -13.53
CA TYR A 363 -23.34 14.63 -12.73
C TYR A 363 -22.85 15.80 -13.59
N ALA A 364 -23.03 17.02 -13.07
CA ALA A 364 -22.53 18.22 -13.71
C ALA A 364 -21.00 18.32 -13.59
N ALA A 365 -20.35 19.02 -14.53
CA ALA A 365 -18.92 19.28 -14.43
C ALA A 365 -18.60 20.10 -13.15
N GLY A 366 -17.56 19.72 -12.41
CA GLY A 366 -17.17 20.40 -11.17
C GLY A 366 -18.13 20.26 -9.99
N SER A 367 -19.00 19.24 -9.99
CA SER A 367 -19.99 19.00 -8.92
C SER A 367 -19.42 18.47 -7.61
N PHE A 368 -18.20 17.95 -7.56
CA PHE A 368 -17.61 17.35 -6.36
C PHE A 368 -16.20 17.85 -6.05
N ASP A 369 -15.90 18.01 -4.77
CA ASP A 369 -14.64 18.53 -4.26
C ASP A 369 -13.71 17.39 -3.79
N TYR A 370 -14.28 16.23 -3.47
CA TYR A 370 -13.53 14.97 -3.32
C TYR A 370 -14.20 13.88 -4.15
N VAL A 371 -13.40 13.17 -4.96
CA VAL A 371 -13.88 12.05 -5.79
C VAL A 371 -13.07 10.82 -5.45
N ILE A 372 -13.71 9.74 -5.02
CA ILE A 372 -13.08 8.53 -4.51
C ILE A 372 -13.44 7.36 -5.43
N ALA A 373 -12.45 6.72 -6.05
CA ALA A 373 -12.58 5.45 -6.73
C ALA A 373 -11.63 4.42 -6.08
N HIS A 374 -12.14 3.71 -5.07
CA HIS A 374 -11.39 2.70 -4.34
C HIS A 374 -11.79 1.29 -4.77
N GLY A 375 -10.84 0.40 -5.05
CA GLY A 375 -11.14 -1.00 -5.40
C GLY A 375 -11.75 -1.23 -6.80
N VAL A 376 -11.91 -0.21 -7.65
CA VAL A 376 -12.53 -0.36 -8.99
C VAL A 376 -11.49 -0.49 -10.12
N TYR A 377 -10.49 0.40 -10.15
CA TYR A 377 -9.75 0.72 -11.39
C TYR A 377 -8.95 -0.46 -11.99
N ALA A 378 -8.49 -1.42 -11.18
CA ALA A 378 -7.77 -2.61 -11.65
C ALA A 378 -8.68 -3.83 -11.92
N TRP A 379 -9.98 -3.73 -11.64
CA TRP A 379 -10.93 -4.85 -11.57
C TRP A 379 -12.00 -4.83 -12.66
N VAL A 380 -11.95 -3.82 -13.54
CA VAL A 380 -12.95 -3.59 -14.59
C VAL A 380 -12.34 -3.67 -16.00
N PRO A 381 -13.18 -3.90 -17.04
CA PRO A 381 -12.76 -3.81 -18.43
C PRO A 381 -12.24 -2.42 -18.82
N ASP A 382 -11.45 -2.35 -19.89
CA ASP A 382 -10.78 -1.13 -20.36
C ASP A 382 -11.74 0.07 -20.52
N HIS A 383 -12.89 -0.12 -21.16
CA HIS A 383 -13.86 0.96 -21.39
C HIS A 383 -14.43 1.55 -20.08
N VAL A 384 -14.62 0.72 -19.05
CA VAL A 384 -15.08 1.14 -17.71
C VAL A 384 -13.95 1.86 -16.96
N ARG A 385 -12.70 1.37 -17.09
CA ARG A 385 -11.52 1.99 -16.48
C ARG A 385 -11.29 3.40 -17.03
N GLU A 386 -11.39 3.55 -18.35
CA GLU A 386 -11.37 4.87 -19.00
C GLU A 386 -12.56 5.74 -18.58
N ALA A 387 -13.77 5.18 -18.48
CA ALA A 387 -14.96 5.90 -18.02
C ALA A 387 -14.79 6.42 -16.58
N THR A 388 -14.15 5.63 -15.71
CA THR A 388 -13.82 6.03 -14.33
C THR A 388 -12.94 7.28 -14.31
N MET A 389 -11.87 7.33 -15.12
CA MET A 389 -11.00 8.51 -15.20
C MET A 389 -11.71 9.71 -15.84
N ARG A 390 -12.45 9.51 -16.94
CA ARG A 390 -13.26 10.56 -17.59
C ARG A 390 -14.27 11.17 -16.63
N LEU A 391 -14.99 10.33 -15.87
CA LEU A 391 -15.97 10.76 -14.89
C LEU A 391 -15.31 11.55 -13.77
N ALA A 392 -14.23 11.03 -13.18
CA ALA A 392 -13.50 11.71 -12.12
C ALA A 392 -13.02 13.10 -12.57
N ALA A 393 -12.40 13.21 -13.75
CA ALA A 393 -11.93 14.49 -14.29
C ALA A 393 -13.07 15.49 -14.58
N HIS A 394 -14.20 14.99 -15.11
CA HIS A 394 -15.39 15.81 -15.39
C HIS A 394 -15.98 16.40 -14.12
N VAL A 395 -16.27 15.57 -13.12
CA VAL A 395 -17.02 15.99 -11.93
C VAL A 395 -16.17 16.68 -10.86
N LEU A 396 -14.84 16.51 -10.88
CA LEU A 396 -13.94 17.16 -9.92
C LEU A 396 -13.99 18.70 -10.07
N SER A 397 -14.15 19.42 -8.98
CA SER A 397 -14.09 20.89 -8.95
C SER A 397 -12.64 21.38 -9.11
N ASP A 398 -12.46 22.66 -9.43
CA ASP A 398 -11.11 23.22 -9.63
C ASP A 398 -10.25 23.17 -8.36
N ARG A 399 -10.88 23.13 -7.17
CA ARG A 399 -10.24 22.97 -5.85
C ARG A 399 -10.24 21.51 -5.36
N GLY A 400 -10.71 20.57 -6.18
CA GLY A 400 -10.97 19.21 -5.74
C GLY A 400 -9.75 18.29 -5.79
N VAL A 401 -9.81 17.21 -5.00
CA VAL A 401 -8.83 16.11 -5.02
C VAL A 401 -9.53 14.80 -5.38
N ALA A 402 -9.09 14.16 -6.47
CA ALA A 402 -9.52 12.81 -6.84
C ALA A 402 -8.56 11.77 -6.27
N PHE A 403 -9.09 10.75 -5.60
CA PHE A 403 -8.40 9.56 -5.13
C PHE A 403 -8.73 8.39 -6.07
N ILE A 404 -7.71 7.75 -6.64
CA ILE A 404 -7.88 6.55 -7.48
C ILE A 404 -6.86 5.50 -7.03
N SER A 405 -7.35 4.35 -6.56
CA SER A 405 -6.49 3.24 -6.16
C SER A 405 -6.51 2.08 -7.15
N TYR A 406 -5.37 1.43 -7.32
CA TYR A 406 -5.22 0.31 -8.24
C TYR A 406 -4.11 -0.63 -7.78
N ASN A 407 -4.24 -1.92 -8.10
CA ASN A 407 -3.10 -2.82 -8.08
C ASN A 407 -2.05 -2.33 -9.07
N ALA A 408 -0.81 -2.30 -8.63
CA ALA A 408 0.29 -1.66 -9.32
C ALA A 408 1.26 -2.68 -9.92
N MET A 409 1.90 -2.29 -11.01
CA MET A 409 3.05 -2.99 -11.59
C MET A 409 4.36 -2.47 -10.99
N PRO A 410 5.40 -3.32 -10.86
CA PRO A 410 5.47 -4.71 -11.33
C PRO A 410 4.91 -5.74 -10.34
N GLY A 411 4.59 -5.38 -9.08
CA GLY A 411 4.21 -6.34 -8.05
C GLY A 411 2.97 -7.17 -8.40
N GLY A 412 2.01 -6.58 -9.12
CA GLY A 412 0.81 -7.24 -9.61
C GLY A 412 1.07 -8.52 -10.43
N HIS A 413 2.21 -8.64 -11.11
CA HIS A 413 2.59 -9.85 -11.85
C HIS A 413 2.60 -11.12 -10.98
N VAL A 414 2.97 -11.03 -9.70
CA VAL A 414 3.00 -12.20 -8.80
C VAL A 414 1.59 -12.78 -8.62
N ARG A 415 0.59 -11.91 -8.53
CA ARG A 415 -0.82 -12.32 -8.45
C ARG A 415 -1.36 -12.79 -9.79
N MET A 416 -0.97 -12.17 -10.90
CA MET A 416 -1.34 -12.66 -12.24
C MET A 416 -0.91 -14.12 -12.43
N ILE A 417 0.34 -14.46 -12.12
CA ILE A 417 0.86 -15.85 -12.22
C ILE A 417 0.03 -16.81 -11.35
N MET A 418 -0.17 -16.48 -10.08
CA MET A 418 -0.96 -17.32 -9.16
C MET A 418 -2.41 -17.50 -9.64
N ARG A 419 -3.01 -16.43 -10.15
CA ARG A 419 -4.39 -16.41 -10.62
C ARG A 419 -4.56 -17.16 -11.93
N GLU A 420 -3.61 -17.07 -12.87
CA GLU A 420 -3.58 -17.90 -14.09
C GLU A 420 -3.52 -19.38 -13.71
N MET A 421 -2.59 -19.77 -12.84
CA MET A 421 -2.47 -21.14 -12.34
C MET A 421 -3.73 -21.65 -11.65
N LEU A 422 -4.40 -20.79 -10.85
CA LEU A 422 -5.65 -21.10 -10.17
C LEU A 422 -6.79 -21.36 -11.17
N LEU A 423 -6.97 -20.47 -12.15
CA LEU A 423 -8.05 -20.57 -13.14
C LEU A 423 -7.86 -21.78 -14.07
N ASP A 424 -6.64 -22.06 -14.50
CA ASP A 424 -6.31 -23.24 -15.30
C ASP A 424 -6.55 -24.54 -14.52
N ALA A 425 -6.30 -24.56 -13.21
CA ALA A 425 -6.49 -25.74 -12.38
C ALA A 425 -7.97 -26.04 -12.05
N ILE A 426 -8.79 -25.02 -11.81
CA ILE A 426 -10.22 -25.21 -11.49
C ILE A 426 -11.10 -25.37 -12.73
N GLY A 427 -10.71 -24.80 -13.88
CA GLY A 427 -11.50 -24.82 -15.10
C GLY A 427 -12.86 -24.11 -14.99
N GLU A 428 -13.86 -24.62 -15.71
CA GLU A 428 -15.23 -24.10 -15.72
C GLU A 428 -16.08 -24.79 -14.64
N ILE A 429 -16.33 -24.09 -13.53
CA ILE A 429 -17.25 -24.50 -12.45
C ILE A 429 -18.25 -23.35 -12.23
N ASP A 430 -19.54 -23.61 -12.44
CA ASP A 430 -20.61 -22.59 -12.37
C ASP A 430 -21.07 -22.26 -10.93
N GLU A 431 -21.04 -23.25 -10.04
CA GLU A 431 -21.59 -23.12 -8.68
C GLU A 431 -20.56 -22.49 -7.71
N PRO A 432 -20.87 -21.36 -7.05
CA PRO A 432 -19.89 -20.60 -6.27
C PRO A 432 -19.20 -21.40 -5.17
N GLU A 433 -19.96 -22.20 -4.43
CA GLU A 433 -19.51 -23.01 -3.31
C GLU A 433 -18.55 -24.12 -3.78
N GLN A 434 -18.86 -24.78 -4.89
CA GLN A 434 -18.00 -25.81 -5.49
C GLN A 434 -16.72 -25.18 -6.05
N ARG A 435 -16.84 -24.00 -6.68
CA ARG A 435 -15.71 -23.26 -7.22
C ARG A 435 -14.76 -22.79 -6.12
N ILE A 436 -15.29 -22.31 -4.98
CA ILE A 436 -14.50 -21.95 -3.81
C ILE A 436 -13.85 -23.16 -3.13
N ALA A 437 -14.55 -24.29 -3.04
CA ALA A 437 -13.94 -25.52 -2.54
C ALA A 437 -12.73 -25.94 -3.40
N ALA A 438 -12.86 -25.93 -4.74
CA ALA A 438 -11.76 -26.22 -5.65
C ALA A 438 -10.58 -25.22 -5.52
N VAL A 439 -10.87 -23.93 -5.27
CA VAL A 439 -9.85 -22.92 -4.97
C VAL A 439 -9.11 -23.22 -3.66
N ARG A 440 -9.84 -23.59 -2.60
CA ARG A 440 -9.27 -23.97 -1.30
C ARG A 440 -8.34 -25.18 -1.47
N ASP A 441 -8.83 -26.25 -2.10
CA ASP A 441 -8.07 -27.48 -2.35
C ASP A 441 -6.78 -27.21 -3.14
N PHE A 442 -6.86 -26.41 -4.21
CA PHE A 442 -5.70 -26.02 -5.01
C PHE A 442 -4.67 -25.23 -4.18
N LEU A 443 -5.11 -24.21 -3.44
CA LEU A 443 -4.22 -23.38 -2.64
C LEU A 443 -3.58 -24.16 -1.49
N GLU A 444 -4.31 -25.10 -0.87
CA GLU A 444 -3.80 -25.97 0.19
C GLU A 444 -2.77 -27.00 -0.31
N ASP A 445 -2.90 -27.53 -1.53
CA ASP A 445 -1.84 -28.36 -2.10
C ASP A 445 -0.65 -27.53 -2.56
N TYR A 446 -0.90 -26.38 -3.21
CA TYR A 446 0.17 -25.54 -3.74
C TYR A 446 0.99 -24.86 -2.63
N ALA A 447 0.40 -24.50 -1.49
CA ALA A 447 1.14 -23.92 -0.37
C ALA A 447 2.24 -24.84 0.20
N ARG A 448 2.12 -26.16 0.04
CA ARG A 448 3.06 -27.15 0.60
C ARG A 448 4.46 -26.99 0.01
N ALA A 449 5.43 -26.63 0.85
CA ALA A 449 6.84 -26.53 0.49
C ALA A 449 7.38 -27.83 -0.10
N ARG A 450 8.31 -27.72 -1.06
CA ARG A 450 9.02 -28.85 -1.69
C ARG A 450 10.53 -28.64 -1.62
N ASP A 451 11.27 -29.74 -1.46
CA ASP A 451 12.73 -29.71 -1.27
C ASP A 451 13.49 -29.07 -2.46
N ASP A 452 12.90 -29.10 -3.65
CA ASP A 452 13.43 -28.57 -4.91
C ASP A 452 12.91 -27.17 -5.28
N ASP A 453 12.18 -26.48 -4.39
CA ASP A 453 11.58 -25.18 -4.71
C ASP A 453 12.62 -24.10 -5.06
N GLU A 454 12.57 -23.60 -6.30
CA GLU A 454 13.26 -22.38 -6.72
C GLU A 454 12.70 -21.12 -6.01
N PRO A 455 13.45 -20.00 -5.92
CA PRO A 455 13.02 -18.80 -5.19
C PRO A 455 11.66 -18.22 -5.63
N LEU A 456 11.32 -18.30 -6.92
CA LEU A 456 10.01 -17.86 -7.42
C LEU A 456 8.90 -18.80 -6.96
N ALA A 457 9.11 -20.13 -6.98
CA ALA A 457 8.16 -21.09 -6.45
C ALA A 457 7.89 -20.84 -4.96
N LYS A 458 8.94 -20.65 -4.15
CA LYS A 458 8.80 -20.29 -2.72
C LYS A 458 7.97 -19.02 -2.52
N THR A 459 8.19 -18.00 -3.36
CA THR A 459 7.41 -16.75 -3.34
C THR A 459 5.93 -16.99 -3.65
N LEU A 460 5.63 -17.80 -4.67
CA LEU A 460 4.26 -18.15 -5.04
C LEU A 460 3.57 -19.03 -3.97
N ARG A 461 4.27 -19.97 -3.33
CA ARG A 461 3.71 -20.75 -2.21
C ARG A 461 3.32 -19.84 -1.05
N GLN A 462 4.17 -18.88 -0.69
CA GLN A 462 3.84 -17.87 0.31
C GLN A 462 2.61 -17.05 -0.10
N GLN A 463 2.42 -16.73 -1.39
CA GLN A 463 1.18 -16.08 -1.84
C GLN A 463 -0.06 -16.98 -1.71
N ALA A 464 0.06 -18.29 -1.96
CA ALA A 464 -1.04 -19.22 -1.74
C ALA A 464 -1.43 -19.30 -0.26
N GLU A 465 -0.45 -19.38 0.65
CA GLU A 465 -0.69 -19.25 2.11
C GLU A 465 -1.42 -17.93 2.45
N ASN A 466 -0.97 -16.81 1.88
CA ASN A 466 -1.58 -15.50 2.09
C ASN A 466 -3.00 -15.38 1.51
N MET A 467 -3.33 -16.17 0.48
CA MET A 467 -4.67 -16.27 -0.09
C MET A 467 -5.58 -17.14 0.79
N LEU A 468 -5.06 -18.23 1.37
CA LEU A 468 -5.82 -19.07 2.32
C LEU A 468 -6.33 -18.30 3.54
N LEU A 469 -5.62 -17.25 3.97
CA LEU A 469 -6.06 -16.37 5.07
C LEU A 469 -7.26 -15.46 4.71
N ARG A 470 -7.66 -15.37 3.44
CA ARG A 470 -8.74 -14.47 3.01
C ARG A 470 -10.13 -15.13 3.13
N PRO A 471 -11.21 -14.37 3.41
CA PRO A 471 -12.57 -14.89 3.35
C PRO A 471 -12.95 -15.40 1.96
N ASP A 472 -13.85 -16.39 1.90
CA ASP A 472 -14.32 -17.00 0.64
C ASP A 472 -14.92 -15.97 -0.32
N ALA A 473 -15.73 -15.03 0.19
CA ALA A 473 -16.31 -13.95 -0.62
C ALA A 473 -15.23 -13.04 -1.24
N VAL A 474 -14.11 -12.81 -0.57
CA VAL A 474 -12.98 -12.08 -1.17
C VAL A 474 -12.41 -12.92 -2.29
N LEU A 475 -11.98 -14.17 -2.02
CA LEU A 475 -11.40 -15.05 -3.04
C LEU A 475 -12.29 -15.20 -4.28
N PHE A 476 -13.62 -15.26 -4.09
CA PHE A 476 -14.59 -15.34 -5.17
C PHE A 476 -14.50 -14.16 -6.15
N HIS A 477 -14.54 -12.93 -5.64
CA HIS A 477 -14.52 -11.74 -6.48
C HIS A 477 -13.12 -11.42 -7.00
N ASP A 478 -12.15 -11.40 -6.10
CA ASP A 478 -10.77 -10.98 -6.35
C ASP A 478 -9.99 -12.00 -7.22
N GLU A 479 -10.14 -13.30 -6.99
CA GLU A 479 -9.32 -14.31 -7.69
C GLU A 479 -10.07 -15.03 -8.83
N LEU A 480 -11.40 -14.92 -8.88
CA LEU A 480 -12.24 -15.59 -9.89
C LEU A 480 -13.05 -14.63 -10.80
N GLY A 481 -13.22 -13.37 -10.43
CA GLY A 481 -13.89 -12.34 -11.24
C GLY A 481 -13.15 -12.08 -12.57
N PRO A 482 -13.83 -11.73 -13.68
CA PRO A 482 -13.28 -11.88 -15.04
C PRO A 482 -12.15 -10.91 -15.43
N CYS A 483 -11.77 -9.96 -14.57
CA CYS A 483 -10.78 -8.92 -14.86
C CYS A 483 -9.80 -8.78 -13.70
N PHE A 484 -8.50 -8.76 -13.99
CA PHE A 484 -7.46 -8.30 -13.07
C PHE A 484 -6.33 -7.66 -13.86
N HIS A 485 -6.28 -6.33 -13.87
CA HIS A 485 -5.41 -5.53 -14.72
C HIS A 485 -4.59 -4.56 -13.86
N PRO A 486 -3.47 -5.01 -13.24
CA PRO A 486 -2.57 -4.11 -12.53
C PRO A 486 -1.95 -3.08 -13.48
N GLN A 487 -1.82 -1.82 -13.03
CA GLN A 487 -1.42 -0.67 -13.84
C GLN A 487 -0.03 -0.14 -13.46
N ARG A 488 0.71 0.50 -14.39
CA ARG A 488 1.91 1.28 -14.04
C ARG A 488 1.50 2.72 -13.70
N LEU A 489 2.17 3.36 -12.74
CA LEU A 489 1.92 4.76 -12.38
C LEU A 489 1.91 5.69 -13.60
N LEU A 490 2.90 5.55 -14.49
CA LEU A 490 3.04 6.39 -15.69
C LEU A 490 1.84 6.25 -16.63
N ASP A 491 1.33 5.03 -16.85
CA ASP A 491 0.16 4.81 -17.71
C ASP A 491 -1.11 5.45 -17.10
N VAL A 492 -1.27 5.39 -15.78
CA VAL A 492 -2.41 6.05 -15.09
C VAL A 492 -2.27 7.56 -15.14
N ALA A 493 -1.05 8.10 -14.98
CA ALA A 493 -0.77 9.52 -15.08
C ALA A 493 -0.99 10.06 -16.51
N ASP A 494 -0.57 9.33 -17.55
CA ASP A 494 -0.82 9.70 -18.96
C ASP A 494 -2.33 9.77 -19.25
N VAL A 495 -3.11 8.79 -18.77
CA VAL A 495 -4.58 8.78 -18.94
C VAL A 495 -5.24 9.89 -18.11
N ALA A 496 -4.75 10.20 -16.91
CA ALA A 496 -5.22 11.34 -16.12
C ALA A 496 -4.93 12.67 -16.82
N HIS A 497 -3.72 12.86 -17.33
CA HIS A 497 -3.27 14.06 -18.03
C HIS A 497 -4.07 14.30 -19.32
N ALA A 498 -4.36 13.23 -20.08
CA ALA A 498 -5.23 13.28 -21.26
C ALA A 498 -6.67 13.74 -20.94
N ASN A 499 -7.10 13.66 -19.67
CA ASN A 499 -8.38 14.15 -19.17
C ASN A 499 -8.28 15.50 -18.42
N GLY A 500 -7.12 16.15 -18.41
CA GLY A 500 -6.90 17.43 -17.72
C GLY A 500 -6.68 17.31 -16.20
N LEU A 501 -6.22 16.15 -15.73
CA LEU A 501 -5.81 15.93 -14.34
C LEU A 501 -4.29 15.80 -14.22
N ILE A 502 -3.75 16.37 -13.15
CA ILE A 502 -2.32 16.41 -12.81
C ILE A 502 -2.09 15.47 -11.61
N PHE A 503 -1.00 14.70 -11.61
CA PHE A 503 -0.68 13.82 -10.48
C PHE A 503 -0.25 14.66 -9.27
N LEU A 504 -0.99 14.57 -8.17
CA LEU A 504 -0.67 15.27 -6.92
C LEU A 504 0.43 14.53 -6.14
N THR A 505 0.10 13.37 -5.58
CA THR A 505 0.98 12.47 -4.80
C THR A 505 0.25 11.13 -4.56
N ASP A 506 0.67 10.29 -3.62
CA ASP A 506 -0.02 9.04 -3.25
C ASP A 506 -0.40 9.04 -1.75
N ALA A 507 -1.61 8.56 -1.41
CA ALA A 507 -2.10 8.58 -0.03
C ALA A 507 -1.54 7.44 0.87
N GLY A 508 -0.86 6.45 0.27
CA GLY A 508 -0.32 5.27 0.95
C GLY A 508 0.84 5.57 1.92
N ARG A 509 1.14 4.61 2.81
CA ARG A 509 2.25 4.71 3.79
C ARG A 509 3.59 4.84 3.07
N ASN A 510 4.37 5.85 3.49
CA ASN A 510 5.67 6.23 2.95
C ASN A 510 5.63 6.73 1.50
N ARG A 511 4.47 7.19 1.00
CA ARG A 511 4.25 7.65 -0.39
C ARG A 511 3.57 9.01 -0.53
N GLN A 512 3.25 9.64 0.59
CA GLN A 512 2.74 11.00 0.66
C GLN A 512 3.68 12.05 0.04
N LEU A 513 4.97 11.70 -0.14
CA LEU A 513 5.98 12.54 -0.78
C LEU A 513 6.36 12.09 -2.21
N ASP A 514 5.71 11.05 -2.79
CA ASP A 514 5.97 10.59 -4.16
C ASP A 514 5.75 11.68 -5.23
N GLY A 515 4.92 12.68 -4.91
CA GLY A 515 4.62 13.84 -5.75
C GLY A 515 5.56 15.04 -5.63
N PHE A 516 6.63 14.94 -4.83
CA PHE A 516 7.51 16.05 -4.48
C PHE A 516 8.98 15.77 -4.87
N LEU A 517 9.73 16.83 -5.17
CA LEU A 517 11.15 16.79 -5.48
C LEU A 517 12.00 16.66 -4.20
N PRO A 518 13.20 16.06 -4.27
CA PRO A 518 14.14 16.03 -3.15
C PRO A 518 14.49 17.45 -2.66
N GLU A 519 14.56 17.62 -1.34
CA GLU A 519 14.79 18.93 -0.73
C GLU A 519 16.17 19.51 -1.13
N GLY A 520 16.21 20.82 -1.43
CA GLY A 520 17.43 21.52 -1.82
C GLY A 520 17.93 21.23 -3.25
N GLY A 521 17.22 20.43 -4.04
CA GLY A 521 17.49 20.25 -5.46
C GLY A 521 17.02 21.43 -6.32
N GLU A 522 17.58 21.56 -7.52
CA GLU A 522 17.02 22.44 -8.56
C GLU A 522 15.68 21.88 -9.05
N VAL A 523 14.70 22.75 -9.27
CA VAL A 523 13.41 22.37 -9.88
C VAL A 523 13.60 22.28 -11.39
N PRO A 524 13.42 21.09 -12.02
CA PRO A 524 13.56 20.96 -13.46
C PRO A 524 12.34 21.56 -14.19
N GLU A 525 12.52 21.88 -15.47
CA GLU A 525 11.46 22.43 -16.33
C GLU A 525 10.21 21.54 -16.38
N ASP A 526 10.40 20.22 -16.49
CA ASP A 526 9.36 19.21 -16.32
C ASP A 526 9.40 18.61 -14.91
N ALA A 527 8.86 19.36 -13.95
CA ALA A 527 8.81 18.94 -12.54
C ALA A 527 7.83 17.79 -12.29
N GLU A 528 6.76 17.65 -13.09
CA GLU A 528 5.81 16.53 -12.97
C GLU A 528 6.41 15.22 -13.49
N GLY A 529 6.98 15.21 -14.69
CA GLY A 529 7.66 14.05 -15.25
C GLY A 529 8.85 13.59 -14.39
N ALA A 530 9.55 14.53 -13.74
CA ALA A 530 10.62 14.21 -12.79
C ALA A 530 10.12 13.42 -11.57
N VAL A 531 9.04 13.86 -10.90
CA VAL A 531 8.51 13.15 -9.73
C VAL A 531 7.84 11.82 -10.12
N LEU A 532 7.08 11.80 -11.22
CA LEU A 532 6.47 10.57 -11.77
C LEU A 532 7.52 9.51 -12.12
N LEU A 533 8.63 9.91 -12.74
CA LEU A 533 9.73 8.99 -13.07
C LEU A 533 10.46 8.49 -11.82
N ALA A 534 10.62 9.32 -10.79
CA ALA A 534 11.19 8.89 -9.52
C ALA A 534 10.28 7.88 -8.80
N ALA A 535 8.99 8.18 -8.66
CA ALA A 535 7.98 7.32 -8.06
C ALA A 535 7.83 5.99 -8.83
N SER A 536 7.84 6.02 -10.17
CA SER A 536 7.80 4.82 -11.00
C SER A 536 9.07 3.96 -10.87
N ARG A 537 10.26 4.56 -10.70
CA ARG A 537 11.49 3.80 -10.40
C ARG A 537 11.44 3.12 -9.03
N ASP A 538 10.87 3.79 -8.04
CA ASP A 538 10.62 3.19 -6.72
C ASP A 538 9.61 2.03 -6.81
N ASP A 539 8.60 2.08 -7.69
CA ASP A 539 7.69 0.95 -7.93
C ASP A 539 8.46 -0.31 -8.35
N TYR A 540 9.42 -0.19 -9.27
CA TYR A 540 10.27 -1.31 -9.66
C TYR A 540 11.26 -1.73 -8.58
N ALA A 541 11.82 -0.80 -7.81
CA ALA A 541 12.76 -1.09 -6.74
C ALA A 541 12.10 -1.79 -5.52
N SER A 542 10.84 -1.44 -5.22
CA SER A 542 10.06 -2.00 -4.10
C SER A 542 9.12 -3.15 -4.52
N LEU A 543 9.10 -3.51 -5.81
CA LEU A 543 8.12 -4.43 -6.41
C LEU A 543 6.67 -4.05 -6.05
N ARG A 544 6.34 -2.77 -6.17
CA ARG A 544 5.07 -2.22 -5.69
C ARG A 544 3.87 -2.94 -6.28
N TYR A 545 2.98 -3.34 -5.37
CA TYR A 545 1.79 -4.12 -5.66
C TYR A 545 0.48 -3.30 -5.62
N PHE A 546 0.47 -2.12 -5.00
CA PHE A 546 -0.72 -1.26 -4.88
C PHE A 546 -0.34 0.23 -4.81
N ARG A 547 -1.18 1.09 -5.41
CA ARG A 547 -1.08 2.56 -5.34
C ARG A 547 -2.43 3.18 -4.94
N GLN A 548 -2.35 4.35 -4.33
CA GLN A 548 -3.48 5.15 -3.85
C GLN A 548 -3.30 6.59 -4.35
N SER A 549 -3.23 6.73 -5.67
CA SER A 549 -2.79 7.96 -6.34
C SER A 549 -3.84 9.07 -6.25
N LEU A 550 -3.35 10.29 -6.04
CA LEU A 550 -4.15 11.50 -5.95
C LEU A 550 -3.96 12.36 -7.20
N PHE A 551 -5.03 12.97 -7.67
CA PHE A 551 -5.06 13.81 -8.86
C PHE A 551 -5.82 15.11 -8.61
N VAL A 552 -5.41 16.19 -9.27
CA VAL A 552 -5.94 17.55 -9.11
C VAL A 552 -6.03 18.27 -10.46
N LYS A 553 -6.78 19.38 -10.54
CA LYS A 553 -6.81 20.26 -11.73
C LYS A 553 -5.79 21.39 -11.69
N GLN A 554 -5.40 21.84 -10.50
CA GLN A 554 -4.40 22.90 -10.31
C GLN A 554 -2.98 22.33 -10.36
N VAL A 555 -2.03 23.11 -10.86
CA VAL A 555 -0.60 22.75 -10.84
C VAL A 555 -0.12 22.75 -9.38
N PRO A 556 0.29 21.60 -8.82
CA PRO A 556 0.83 21.52 -7.47
C PRO A 556 2.26 22.07 -7.41
N ASP A 557 2.62 22.69 -6.30
CA ASP A 557 4.03 22.93 -5.97
C ASP A 557 4.72 21.60 -5.65
N ARG A 558 5.83 21.35 -6.37
CA ARG A 558 6.64 20.14 -6.23
C ARG A 558 7.71 20.26 -5.15
N THR A 559 7.88 21.41 -4.51
CA THR A 559 8.84 21.62 -3.43
C THR A 559 8.22 21.36 -2.05
N ILE A 560 8.99 20.74 -1.15
CA ILE A 560 8.52 20.44 0.21
C ILE A 560 8.69 21.68 1.09
N ASP A 561 7.57 22.30 1.45
CA ASP A 561 7.51 23.35 2.46
C ASP A 561 6.75 22.84 3.69
N ALA A 562 7.49 22.45 4.72
CA ALA A 562 6.92 21.96 5.98
C ALA A 562 6.19 23.04 6.80
N THR A 563 6.30 24.34 6.45
CA THR A 563 5.51 25.38 7.14
C THR A 563 4.02 25.31 6.78
N ARG A 564 3.66 24.64 5.67
CA ARG A 564 2.28 24.42 5.20
C ARG A 564 1.43 23.48 6.06
N ILE A 565 2.02 22.88 7.09
CA ILE A 565 1.29 22.11 8.11
C ILE A 565 1.23 22.82 9.47
N ALA A 566 1.74 24.05 9.61
CA ALA A 566 1.78 24.75 10.89
C ALA A 566 0.39 25.04 11.49
N ASP A 567 -0.63 25.21 10.64
CA ASP A 567 -2.04 25.40 11.03
C ASP A 567 -2.81 24.08 11.24
N ALA A 568 -2.19 22.94 10.92
CA ALA A 568 -2.82 21.63 11.03
C ALA A 568 -3.01 21.20 12.49
N TRP A 569 -3.82 20.17 12.67
CA TRP A 569 -4.05 19.49 13.93
C TRP A 569 -3.41 18.12 13.92
N ILE A 570 -2.87 17.66 15.05
CA ILE A 570 -2.13 16.40 15.17
C ILE A 570 -2.81 15.43 16.13
N SER A 571 -2.85 14.15 15.75
CA SER A 571 -3.14 13.02 16.63
C SER A 571 -2.06 11.93 16.48
N THR A 572 -1.88 11.09 17.50
CA THR A 572 -0.95 9.95 17.42
C THR A 572 -1.35 8.82 18.35
N ARG A 573 -1.09 7.58 17.93
CA ARG A 573 -1.18 6.37 18.78
C ARG A 573 0.16 5.96 19.38
N VAL A 574 1.26 6.62 19.02
CA VAL A 574 2.62 6.24 19.43
C VAL A 574 2.79 6.52 20.92
N ARG A 575 3.18 5.53 21.71
CA ARG A 575 3.29 5.68 23.17
C ARG A 575 4.74 5.69 23.62
N ARG A 576 5.12 6.71 24.41
CA ARG A 576 6.39 6.72 25.14
C ARG A 576 6.43 5.56 26.13
N GLN A 577 7.56 4.87 26.18
CA GLN A 577 7.86 3.77 27.09
C GLN A 577 8.71 4.28 28.27
N ASP A 578 8.88 3.47 29.32
CA ASP A 578 9.64 3.83 30.53
C ASP A 578 11.14 4.08 30.25
N ASP A 579 11.69 3.52 29.17
CA ASP A 579 13.07 3.75 28.71
C ASP A 579 13.22 5.01 27.84
N GLY A 580 12.14 5.77 27.65
CA GLY A 580 12.08 6.98 26.83
C GLY A 580 11.86 6.75 25.34
N THR A 581 11.89 5.50 24.86
CA THR A 581 11.56 5.17 23.46
C THR A 581 10.06 5.35 23.18
N PHE A 582 9.68 5.35 21.91
CA PHE A 582 8.31 5.52 21.44
C PHE A 582 7.90 4.30 20.62
N LYS A 583 6.77 3.66 20.97
CA LYS A 583 6.31 2.41 20.35
C LYS A 583 5.00 2.60 19.59
N HIS A 584 4.91 2.01 18.40
CA HIS A 584 3.71 1.95 17.57
C HIS A 584 3.60 0.59 16.89
N GLY A 585 2.69 -0.27 17.36
CA GLY A 585 2.67 -1.68 16.94
C GLY A 585 3.98 -2.38 17.32
N GLU A 586 4.71 -2.87 16.33
CA GLU A 586 6.05 -3.45 16.51
C GLU A 586 7.18 -2.41 16.31
N ASP A 587 6.89 -1.28 15.66
CA ASP A 587 7.86 -0.22 15.40
C ASP A 587 8.28 0.46 16.72
N VAL A 588 9.59 0.66 16.90
CA VAL A 588 10.19 1.42 18.01
C VAL A 588 11.03 2.55 17.42
N ILE A 589 10.73 3.78 17.83
CA ILE A 589 11.43 5.00 17.41
C ILE A 589 12.00 5.75 18.61
N VAL A 590 13.03 6.55 18.37
CA VAL A 590 13.66 7.42 19.38
C VAL A 590 13.47 8.87 18.94
N ILE A 591 12.87 9.68 19.81
CA ILE A 591 12.71 11.11 19.62
C ILE A 591 13.71 11.79 20.56
N THR A 592 14.77 12.37 20.00
CA THR A 592 15.90 12.94 20.76
C THR A 592 15.67 14.38 21.20
N ASP A 593 14.63 15.04 20.68
CA ASP A 593 14.19 16.35 21.14
C ASP A 593 13.17 16.17 22.29
N ASP A 594 13.55 16.58 23.50
CA ASP A 594 12.73 16.37 24.71
C ASP A 594 11.39 17.11 24.65
N ALA A 595 11.34 18.29 24.00
CA ALA A 595 10.12 19.09 23.92
C ALA A 595 9.10 18.45 22.97
N LEU A 596 9.54 17.98 21.80
CA LEU A 596 8.73 17.22 20.87
C LEU A 596 8.30 15.87 21.45
N ALA A 597 9.18 15.18 22.18
CA ALA A 597 8.86 13.93 22.87
C ALA A 597 7.77 14.13 23.94
N ASP A 598 7.92 15.10 24.83
CA ASP A 598 6.92 15.44 25.85
C ASP A 598 5.61 15.96 25.23
N GLY A 599 5.69 16.68 24.10
CA GLY A 599 4.55 17.11 23.30
C GLY A 599 3.75 15.91 22.76
N LEU A 600 4.40 15.02 22.00
CA LEU A 600 3.77 13.84 21.42
C LEU A 600 3.23 12.87 22.50
N ALA A 601 3.89 12.74 23.65
CA ALA A 601 3.37 11.96 24.77
C ALA A 601 2.05 12.53 25.31
N LYS A 602 1.87 13.86 25.35
CA LYS A 602 0.60 14.52 25.74
C LYS A 602 -0.49 14.30 24.69
N VAL A 603 -0.15 14.35 23.40
CA VAL A 603 -1.11 14.04 22.31
C VAL A 603 -1.56 12.58 22.37
N ALA A 604 -0.63 11.65 22.54
CA ALA A 604 -0.91 10.22 22.69
C ALA A 604 -1.81 9.90 23.90
N ALA A 605 -1.67 10.65 24.99
CA ALA A 605 -2.48 10.49 26.20
C ALA A 605 -3.96 10.87 26.01
N ILE A 606 -4.30 11.65 24.98
CA ILE A 606 -5.68 12.07 24.66
C ILE A 606 -6.21 11.48 23.35
N TYR A 607 -5.47 10.60 22.66
CA TYR A 607 -5.94 9.93 21.44
C TYR A 607 -7.30 9.24 21.66
N PRO A 608 -8.31 9.40 20.77
CA PRO A 608 -8.26 9.95 19.40
C PRO A 608 -8.43 11.48 19.26
N HIS A 609 -8.39 12.26 20.34
CA HIS A 609 -8.44 13.72 20.22
C HIS A 609 -7.16 14.29 19.58
N ARG A 610 -7.32 15.51 19.06
CA ARG A 610 -6.33 16.24 18.29
C ARG A 610 -5.95 17.53 19.03
N VAL A 611 -4.73 18.01 18.83
CA VAL A 611 -4.30 19.35 19.28
C VAL A 611 -3.79 20.18 18.10
N PRO A 612 -3.79 21.53 18.17
CA PRO A 612 -3.16 22.36 17.15
C PRO A 612 -1.67 22.07 17.09
N LEU A 613 -1.08 21.98 15.89
CA LEU A 613 0.34 21.65 15.76
C LEU A 613 1.24 22.75 16.35
N SER A 614 0.82 24.01 16.24
CA SER A 614 1.43 25.17 16.91
C SER A 614 1.53 25.04 18.44
N SER A 615 0.72 24.19 19.09
CA SER A 615 0.86 23.90 20.52
C SER A 615 2.01 22.94 20.86
N LEU A 616 2.57 22.25 19.85
CA LEU A 616 3.80 21.45 19.96
C LEU A 616 5.01 22.26 19.47
N THR A 617 4.92 22.88 18.29
CA THR A 617 6.01 23.64 17.69
C THR A 617 5.55 24.53 16.55
N GLU A 618 6.26 25.66 16.37
CA GLU A 618 6.21 26.51 15.17
C GLU A 618 7.57 26.51 14.44
N ASP A 619 8.57 25.77 14.92
CA ASP A 619 9.90 25.67 14.32
C ASP A 619 9.85 24.87 13.00
N PRO A 620 10.22 25.47 11.84
CA PRO A 620 10.28 24.76 10.56
C PRO A 620 11.14 23.49 10.59
N ALA A 621 12.18 23.41 11.42
CA ALA A 621 13.00 22.22 11.57
C ALA A 621 12.22 21.06 12.23
N LEU A 622 11.44 21.35 13.28
CA LEU A 622 10.61 20.35 13.94
C LEU A 622 9.36 20.00 13.12
N LEU A 623 8.78 20.94 12.37
CA LEU A 623 7.69 20.66 11.41
C LEU A 623 8.12 19.65 10.34
N ARG A 624 9.38 19.68 9.88
CA ARG A 624 9.94 18.64 8.98
C ARG A 624 10.00 17.25 9.64
N VAL A 625 10.37 17.18 10.92
CA VAL A 625 10.36 15.93 11.70
C VAL A 625 8.93 15.40 11.83
N ILE A 626 7.96 16.27 12.11
CA ILE A 626 6.53 15.91 12.14
C ILE A 626 6.05 15.39 10.78
N LEU A 627 6.46 16.02 9.67
CA LEU A 627 6.15 15.55 8.32
C LEU A 627 6.72 14.14 8.07
N GLN A 628 7.94 13.85 8.52
CA GLN A 628 8.53 12.51 8.45
C GLN A 628 7.78 11.49 9.32
N LEU A 629 7.33 11.87 10.51
CA LEU A 629 6.48 11.02 11.35
C LEU A 629 5.10 10.77 10.70
N TYR A 630 4.59 11.74 9.94
CA TYR A 630 3.33 11.61 9.19
C TYR A 630 3.47 10.71 7.96
N THR A 631 4.59 10.77 7.23
CA THR A 631 4.86 9.84 6.12
C THR A 631 4.85 8.39 6.58
N GLU A 632 5.51 8.15 7.72
CA GLU A 632 5.64 6.83 8.38
C GLU A 632 4.41 6.40 9.20
N TRP A 633 3.34 7.21 9.22
CA TRP A 633 2.06 6.97 9.94
C TRP A 633 2.17 6.90 11.48
N TYR A 634 3.29 7.34 12.05
CA TYR A 634 3.42 7.53 13.50
C TYR A 634 2.51 8.65 14.01
N VAL A 635 2.24 9.66 13.20
CA VAL A 635 1.28 10.73 13.51
C VAL A 635 0.29 10.90 12.37
N ASN A 636 -0.93 11.35 12.67
CA ASN A 636 -1.88 11.82 11.68
C ASN A 636 -2.00 13.33 11.78
N LEU A 637 -2.09 13.97 10.62
CA LEU A 637 -2.34 15.40 10.47
C LEU A 637 -3.75 15.58 9.92
N HIS A 638 -4.45 16.60 10.40
CA HIS A 638 -5.84 16.90 10.13
C HIS A 638 -6.02 18.42 9.87
N PRO A 639 -6.99 18.85 9.06
CA PRO A 639 -7.26 20.27 8.83
C PRO A 639 -7.94 20.98 10.02
N GLY A 640 -8.43 20.23 11.02
CA GLY A 640 -9.21 20.76 12.13
C GLY A 640 -9.29 19.83 13.35
N PRO A 641 -9.95 20.28 14.45
CA PRO A 641 -10.14 19.51 15.67
C PRO A 641 -10.96 18.23 15.45
N ALA A 642 -10.99 17.36 16.46
CA ALA A 642 -11.84 16.17 16.43
C ALA A 642 -13.33 16.59 16.46
N VAL A 643 -14.18 15.92 15.66
CA VAL A 643 -15.63 16.18 15.57
C VAL A 643 -16.46 15.55 16.71
N PHE A 644 -15.79 14.91 17.67
CA PHE A 644 -16.38 14.18 18.80
C PHE A 644 -15.82 14.68 20.14
N PRO A 645 -16.60 14.65 21.23
CA PRO A 645 -16.22 15.24 22.50
C PRO A 645 -15.32 14.31 23.33
N ALA A 646 -14.47 14.87 24.19
CA ALA A 646 -13.57 14.10 25.06
C ALA A 646 -14.23 13.55 26.33
N LYS A 647 -15.44 14.01 26.64
CA LYS A 647 -16.26 13.61 27.78
C LYS A 647 -17.73 13.69 27.36
N PRO A 648 -18.62 12.89 27.95
CA PRO A 648 -20.06 13.04 27.70
C PRO A 648 -20.53 14.43 28.17
N GLY A 649 -21.39 15.07 27.37
CA GLY A 649 -22.15 16.23 27.82
C GLY A 649 -23.30 15.84 28.76
N ASP A 650 -23.99 16.85 29.30
CA ASP A 650 -25.12 16.68 30.26
C ASP A 650 -26.21 15.72 29.75
N ARG A 651 -26.43 15.71 28.44
CA ARG A 651 -27.27 14.73 27.73
C ARG A 651 -26.42 14.01 26.66
N PRO A 652 -25.79 12.88 26.99
CA PRO A 652 -24.89 12.20 26.07
C PRO A 652 -25.64 11.67 24.85
N CYS A 653 -25.05 11.83 23.67
CA CYS A 653 -25.59 11.33 22.40
C CYS A 653 -24.52 10.48 21.69
N SER A 654 -24.83 9.22 21.42
CA SER A 654 -24.02 8.37 20.54
C SER A 654 -24.20 8.83 19.09
N GLY A 655 -23.14 8.76 18.28
CA GLY A 655 -23.16 9.23 16.89
C GLY A 655 -24.30 8.61 16.08
N ALA A 656 -24.91 9.40 15.18
CA ALA A 656 -26.04 9.00 14.35
C ALA A 656 -25.84 7.62 13.68
N LEU A 657 -24.69 7.39 13.03
CA LEU A 657 -24.35 6.11 12.41
C LEU A 657 -24.17 4.97 13.41
N VAL A 658 -23.56 5.23 14.57
CA VAL A 658 -23.41 4.24 15.66
C VAL A 658 -24.79 3.73 16.09
N ARG A 659 -25.75 4.64 16.31
CA ARG A 659 -27.13 4.29 16.69
C ARG A 659 -27.89 3.59 15.56
N GLY A 660 -27.75 4.06 14.31
CA GLY A 660 -28.37 3.43 13.15
C GLY A 660 -27.91 2.00 12.91
N MET A 661 -26.60 1.75 12.96
CA MET A 661 -26.02 0.41 12.85
C MET A 661 -26.50 -0.51 13.99
N LEU A 662 -26.51 -0.01 15.24
CA LEU A 662 -27.03 -0.77 16.38
C LEU A 662 -28.53 -1.11 16.26
N ALA A 663 -29.35 -0.19 15.73
CA ALA A 663 -30.76 -0.43 15.46
C ALA A 663 -31.00 -1.53 14.40
N LEU A 664 -30.06 -1.67 13.45
CA LEU A 664 -30.00 -2.74 12.46
C LEU A 664 -29.39 -4.05 13.00
N GLY A 665 -29.04 -4.10 14.29
CA GLY A 665 -28.45 -5.28 14.94
C GLY A 665 -26.95 -5.45 14.73
N GLU A 666 -26.28 -4.49 14.09
CA GLU A 666 -24.86 -4.61 13.76
C GLU A 666 -23.95 -4.64 15.00
N ALA A 667 -22.93 -5.49 14.93
CA ALA A 667 -21.90 -5.62 15.96
C ALA A 667 -20.66 -4.77 15.67
N THR A 668 -20.44 -4.44 14.39
CA THR A 668 -19.24 -3.79 13.88
C THR A 668 -19.61 -2.37 13.49
N LEU A 669 -19.19 -1.40 14.29
CA LEU A 669 -19.65 -0.01 14.22
C LEU A 669 -18.56 0.88 13.62
N CYS A 670 -18.97 1.84 12.79
CA CYS A 670 -18.09 2.92 12.32
C CYS A 670 -18.04 4.04 13.38
N THR A 671 -16.83 4.50 13.72
CA THR A 671 -16.60 5.58 14.70
C THR A 671 -16.47 6.93 14.00
N LEU A 672 -16.64 8.02 14.74
CA LEU A 672 -16.45 9.40 14.28
C LEU A 672 -14.96 9.80 14.10
N ASP A 673 -14.03 8.84 14.21
CA ASP A 673 -12.60 8.98 13.85
C ASP A 673 -12.27 8.17 12.57
N HIS A 674 -13.28 7.88 11.73
CA HIS A 674 -13.20 7.04 10.54
C HIS A 674 -12.52 5.67 10.80
N GLY A 675 -12.84 5.08 11.96
CA GLY A 675 -12.32 3.78 12.42
C GLY A 675 -13.43 2.74 12.64
N VAL A 676 -13.08 1.46 12.73
CA VAL A 676 -14.04 0.37 12.97
C VAL A 676 -13.86 -0.19 14.38
N LEU A 677 -14.98 -0.44 15.07
CA LEU A 677 -14.97 -1.05 16.40
C LEU A 677 -16.05 -2.14 16.53
N LYS A 678 -15.64 -3.35 16.91
CA LYS A 678 -16.57 -4.46 17.18
C LYS A 678 -17.04 -4.45 18.64
N VAL A 679 -18.29 -4.02 18.84
CA VAL A 679 -19.00 -3.99 20.12
C VAL A 679 -19.89 -5.23 20.24
N GLU A 680 -19.46 -6.21 21.02
CA GLU A 680 -20.15 -7.50 21.17
C GLU A 680 -21.01 -7.56 22.44
N GLN A 681 -20.71 -6.69 23.41
CA GLN A 681 -21.34 -6.65 24.72
C GLN A 681 -22.74 -6.02 24.63
N PRO A 682 -23.83 -6.77 24.90
CA PRO A 682 -25.19 -6.25 24.75
C PRO A 682 -25.47 -5.07 25.69
N GLU A 683 -24.81 -5.02 26.84
CA GLU A 683 -24.96 -3.94 27.83
C GLU A 683 -24.43 -2.61 27.30
N LEU A 684 -23.28 -2.66 26.61
CA LEU A 684 -22.69 -1.49 25.97
C LEU A 684 -23.52 -1.03 24.75
N ARG A 685 -24.12 -1.96 24.00
CA ARG A 685 -25.07 -1.62 22.94
C ARG A 685 -26.31 -0.92 23.50
N ALA A 686 -26.86 -1.42 24.60
CA ALA A 686 -28.01 -0.83 25.27
C ALA A 686 -27.69 0.59 25.79
N LEU A 687 -26.52 0.80 26.39
CA LEU A 687 -26.03 2.13 26.78
C LEU A 687 -25.96 3.09 25.59
N LEU A 688 -25.31 2.69 24.50
CA LEU A 688 -25.13 3.53 23.31
C LEU A 688 -26.48 3.89 22.65
N MET A 689 -27.46 2.97 22.68
CA MET A 689 -28.82 3.24 22.22
C MET A 689 -29.61 4.17 23.16
N ALA A 690 -29.40 4.07 24.47
CA ALA A 690 -30.03 4.93 25.48
C ALA A 690 -29.50 6.37 25.48
N ALA A 691 -28.21 6.54 25.15
CA ALA A 691 -27.56 7.83 24.94
C ALA A 691 -27.96 8.41 23.58
N ASP A 692 -29.17 8.98 23.50
CA ASP A 692 -29.75 9.60 22.30
C ASP A 692 -29.77 11.13 22.33
N GLY A 693 -29.13 11.76 23.32
CA GLY A 693 -29.13 13.21 23.52
C GLY A 693 -30.40 13.77 24.18
N THR A 694 -31.40 12.93 24.51
CA THR A 694 -32.62 13.37 25.22
C THR A 694 -32.52 13.19 26.74
N ARG A 695 -31.82 12.13 27.19
CA ARG A 695 -31.66 11.73 28.59
C ARG A 695 -30.37 12.25 29.21
N THR A 696 -30.40 12.55 30.50
CA THR A 696 -29.18 12.80 31.29
C THR A 696 -28.44 11.51 31.64
N VAL A 697 -27.23 11.65 32.18
CA VAL A 697 -26.43 10.51 32.66
C VAL A 697 -27.17 9.74 33.75
N GLU A 698 -27.84 10.43 34.68
CA GLU A 698 -28.64 9.83 35.76
C GLU A 698 -29.89 9.11 35.23
N GLU A 699 -30.56 9.67 34.22
CA GLU A 699 -31.71 9.04 33.57
C GLU A 699 -31.31 7.77 32.81
N ILE A 700 -30.12 7.75 32.17
CA ILE A 700 -29.56 6.55 31.53
C ILE A 700 -29.12 5.53 32.58
N ALA A 701 -28.51 5.97 33.68
CA ALA A 701 -28.08 5.11 34.79
C ALA A 701 -29.28 4.42 35.50
N ALA A 702 -30.48 5.00 35.40
CA ALA A 702 -31.72 4.42 35.91
C ALA A 702 -32.38 3.41 34.96
N LEU A 703 -31.90 3.25 33.72
CA LEU A 703 -32.38 2.25 32.76
C LEU A 703 -31.71 0.90 32.99
N ASP A 704 -32.44 -0.18 32.69
CA ASP A 704 -31.90 -1.55 32.69
C ASP A 704 -31.04 -1.81 31.44
N THR A 705 -29.91 -1.09 31.33
CA THR A 705 -28.90 -1.29 30.29
C THR A 705 -27.99 -2.48 30.58
N GLY A 706 -28.04 -3.06 31.78
CA GLY A 706 -27.07 -4.04 32.27
C GLY A 706 -25.74 -3.44 32.78
N ILE A 707 -25.51 -2.14 32.61
CA ILE A 707 -24.39 -1.42 33.23
C ILE A 707 -24.84 -0.88 34.60
N PRO A 708 -24.04 -1.05 35.68
CA PRO A 708 -24.36 -0.49 37.00
C PRO A 708 -24.54 1.04 36.95
N PRO A 709 -25.48 1.62 37.71
CA PRO A 709 -25.69 3.07 37.74
C PRO A 709 -24.41 3.87 38.02
N GLU A 710 -23.58 3.38 38.93
CA GLU A 710 -22.30 3.98 39.32
C GLU A 710 -21.21 3.94 38.22
N ASP A 711 -21.27 2.96 37.31
CA ASP A 711 -20.31 2.79 36.21
C ASP A 711 -20.74 3.51 34.92
N THR A 712 -21.99 4.00 34.85
CA THR A 712 -22.58 4.58 33.63
C THR A 712 -21.77 5.76 33.08
N LEU A 713 -21.33 6.69 33.94
CA LEU A 713 -20.49 7.82 33.52
C LEU A 713 -19.12 7.37 32.98
N ALA A 714 -18.53 6.33 33.58
CA ALA A 714 -17.26 5.78 33.13
C ALA A 714 -17.39 5.08 31.76
N ALA A 715 -18.49 4.37 31.54
CA ALA A 715 -18.80 3.73 30.25
C ALA A 715 -19.03 4.74 29.12
N LEU A 716 -19.76 5.83 29.40
CA LEU A 716 -19.94 6.94 28.46
C LEU A 716 -18.63 7.67 28.16
N THR A 717 -17.78 7.87 29.17
CA THR A 717 -16.44 8.47 28.99
C THR A 717 -15.52 7.57 28.15
N ALA A 718 -15.54 6.25 28.38
CA ALA A 718 -14.82 5.29 27.54
C ALA A 718 -15.34 5.25 26.10
N SER A 719 -16.64 5.51 25.89
CA SER A 719 -17.25 5.62 24.56
C SER A 719 -16.83 6.90 23.82
N CYS A 720 -16.66 8.02 24.54
CA CYS A 720 -16.04 9.25 24.01
C CYS A 720 -14.60 9.00 23.54
N ALA A 721 -13.78 8.33 24.36
CA ALA A 721 -12.42 7.92 24.03
C ALA A 721 -12.31 6.86 22.90
N ARG A 722 -13.44 6.45 22.31
CA ARG A 722 -13.54 5.60 21.12
C ARG A 722 -14.26 6.27 19.95
N ALA A 723 -14.50 7.58 20.03
CA ALA A 723 -15.23 8.36 19.03
C ALA A 723 -16.62 7.78 18.68
N LEU A 724 -17.31 7.19 19.67
CA LEU A 724 -18.68 6.67 19.52
C LEU A 724 -19.75 7.72 19.84
N MET A 725 -19.36 8.86 20.41
CA MET A 725 -20.23 9.91 20.91
C MET A 725 -20.11 11.15 20.03
N GLN A 726 -21.24 11.81 19.73
CA GLN A 726 -21.26 13.12 19.09
C GLN A 726 -21.30 14.23 20.16
N ALA A 727 -20.93 15.45 19.75
CA ALA A 727 -20.76 16.61 20.64
C ALA A 727 -22.09 17.22 21.11
#